data_AF-A0A668AHV0-F1
#
_entry.id   AF-A0A668AHV0-F1
#
_cell.length_a   1.000
_cell.length_b   1.000
_cell.length_c   1.000
_cell.angle_alpha   90.00
_cell.angle_beta   90.00
_cell.angle_gamma   90.00
#
_symmetry.space_group_name_H-M   'P 1'
#
loop_
_entity.id
_entity.type
_entity.pdbx_description
1 polymer ?
#
loop_
_entity_poly.entity_id
_entity_poly.type
_entity_poly.pdbx_seq_one_letter_code
_entity_poly.pdbx_strand_id
1 'polypeptide(L)'
;MLDFLAENNLCGQAVLRIVSRGNAIIAELLRLSEFIPAVFRLKDKSDQQKYGDIICDFSYFKGPEYYEGKLEAKPELQDLDEEFRENNIEILSRFYLAFESVHKYIVDLNRYLDDLHEGVYIQQTLETVLLNEDGKQLLCEALYLYGVMLLVIDQKIEGEVRERIHIHRNLPLLTHTLYSPPGAKRPANYPESYFQRVPISATFISMVIGRLRSDDIYNQVISIYMGITVNLVEAWEPYKAAKTALNYTLDSANIKEQASRYAASMESLKPQVQQLLKEGFLREEIVLDNIPKLLNCLRDCNVAIRWLMLHTADSAYDPNNKRLRQIKEQVINDSKYNPKILFQLLLDTAQFEFTLKEMFKQMLSEKQIKWESYKKEGSERMTELAEVFSGVKPLTRVEKNENLQAWFREISKQIESLNYEDSTAAGRKTVQLIQALVEVQEFHQLESNLQVCQFLADTRKFLHQMIRTINIKEEVLITMQIVGDLSYAWQIIDSFTSIMQESIRVNPSMVTKLRATFLKLASALDLPLLRINQANSPDLLSVSQFYSGELVAYVRKVLQIIPESMFTSLAKIIKLQIHDIMEVPTRLDKDKLKDYSQLGARYEVAKLTHAISIFTEGILMMKTTLVGIIKVDPKQLLEDGIRKELVKRVAYALHKGLIFNPKAKPSELMPKLKEMAATMDGFYRSFEYIQDYVSIYGLKIWQEEVSRIINYNVEQECNSFLRTKIQDWQSVYQSTHIPIPKFPSVDESATFIGRLCREILRITDPKVTCYIDQMNTWYDMKSHQEVTNNRLFSEIQDTLGTFGLNGLDRLLCFMIVKELQNFLTMLQKTILRDKAVVDVFKAMLTAANPVQGIVVNASKVYASAVAKTQKIWGAYLEAIMKVGQMQILRQQIANELNYSCKFDSKHLAAALENLNKSLLADIEAHYQDPSLPYPKEDNTLLYEITAYLEAAGIHNPLNKIYITTKRLPYFPIINFLFIIAQLPKLQYSKNQGMTCRKAADPVDWPPLVLGLLTLLKQFHSRYTEQFLALIGQFIRSVMEQCTSQKIPDMPSDVVGALMFLEDYVKYTKLSRKVAEAHVPSFIFDEFRTIL
;
A
#
# COMPACT_ATOMS: atom_id res chain seq x y z
N MET A 1 21.57 30.06 -37.21
CA MET A 1 20.59 29.01 -37.51
C MET A 1 19.47 29.15 -36.50
N LEU A 2 18.22 29.22 -36.94
CA LEU A 2 17.07 29.17 -36.03
C LEU A 2 17.15 27.89 -35.19
N ASP A 3 16.89 28.00 -33.89
CA ASP A 3 16.83 26.88 -32.96
C ASP A 3 15.78 25.87 -33.47
N PHE A 4 16.18 24.62 -33.68
CA PHE A 4 15.32 23.60 -34.25
C PHE A 4 14.13 23.29 -33.33
N LEU A 5 14.29 23.49 -32.03
CA LEU A 5 13.29 23.25 -31.01
C LEU A 5 12.47 24.49 -30.66
N ALA A 6 12.69 25.63 -31.34
CA ALA A 6 11.90 26.83 -31.11
C ALA A 6 10.39 26.58 -31.34
N GLU A 7 9.54 27.25 -30.56
CA GLU A 7 8.08 27.07 -30.60
C GLU A 7 7.47 27.35 -32.00
N ASN A 8 8.12 28.18 -32.79
CA ASN A 8 7.72 28.52 -34.15
C ASN A 8 8.15 27.48 -35.21
N ASN A 9 9.03 26.52 -34.86
CA ASN A 9 9.43 25.45 -35.76
C ASN A 9 8.52 24.22 -35.59
N LEU A 10 7.44 24.18 -36.38
CA LEU A 10 6.46 23.10 -36.35
C LEU A 10 7.07 21.71 -36.63
N CYS A 11 8.11 21.63 -37.46
CA CYS A 11 8.80 20.38 -37.78
C CYS A 11 9.51 19.81 -36.54
N GLY A 12 10.29 20.64 -35.85
CA GLY A 12 10.98 20.23 -34.62
C GLY A 12 10.02 19.92 -33.48
N GLN A 13 8.96 20.71 -33.33
CA GLN A 13 7.92 20.50 -32.31
C GLN A 13 7.12 19.21 -32.54
N ALA A 14 6.86 18.82 -33.79
CA ALA A 14 6.14 17.57 -34.11
C ALA A 14 6.93 16.33 -33.67
N VAL A 15 8.22 16.23 -34.05
CA VAL A 15 9.06 15.10 -33.62
C VAL A 15 9.34 15.11 -32.12
N LEU A 16 9.52 16.28 -31.51
CA LEU A 16 9.69 16.43 -30.05
C LEU A 16 8.46 15.90 -29.29
N ARG A 17 7.24 16.20 -29.76
CA ARG A 17 5.99 15.69 -29.18
C ARG A 17 5.87 14.17 -29.31
N ILE A 18 6.29 13.60 -30.44
CA ILE A 18 6.33 12.14 -30.62
C ILE A 18 7.28 11.53 -29.58
N VAL A 19 8.53 11.98 -29.50
CA VAL A 19 9.52 11.48 -28.54
C VAL A 19 9.07 11.66 -27.08
N SER A 20 8.44 12.79 -26.74
CA SER A 20 7.83 13.03 -25.43
C SER A 20 6.75 12.00 -25.08
N ARG A 21 5.80 11.74 -26.00
CA ARG A 21 4.78 10.69 -25.82
C ARG A 21 5.41 9.33 -25.62
N GLY A 22 6.53 9.05 -26.29
CA GLY A 22 7.20 7.77 -26.18
C GLY A 22 7.69 7.47 -24.75
N ASN A 23 8.29 8.44 -24.09
CA ASN A 23 8.70 8.30 -22.68
C ASN A 23 7.49 8.11 -21.75
N ALA A 24 6.38 8.81 -22.00
CA ALA A 24 5.14 8.66 -21.22
C ALA A 24 4.51 7.26 -21.37
N ILE A 25 4.48 6.73 -22.60
CA ILE A 25 3.97 5.38 -22.89
C ILE A 25 4.82 4.32 -22.17
N ILE A 26 6.15 4.42 -22.21
CA ILE A 26 7.03 3.47 -21.52
C ILE A 26 6.78 3.49 -20.00
N ALA A 27 6.60 4.68 -19.40
CA ALA A 27 6.27 4.81 -17.99
C ALA A 27 4.93 4.13 -17.63
N GLU A 28 3.88 4.31 -18.43
CA GLU A 28 2.59 3.65 -18.19
C GLU A 28 2.67 2.13 -18.40
N LEU A 29 3.43 1.64 -19.39
CA LEU A 29 3.66 0.21 -19.58
C LEU A 29 4.38 -0.42 -18.38
N LEU A 30 5.43 0.23 -17.88
CA LEU A 30 6.14 -0.21 -16.69
C LEU A 30 5.22 -0.21 -15.47
N ARG A 31 4.44 0.86 -15.28
CA ARG A 31 3.44 0.96 -14.20
C ARG A 31 2.43 -0.18 -14.26
N LEU A 32 1.78 -0.39 -15.40
CA LEU A 32 0.76 -1.43 -15.55
C LEU A 32 1.31 -2.84 -15.37
N SER A 33 2.58 -3.08 -15.72
CA SER A 33 3.20 -4.39 -15.56
C SER A 33 3.22 -4.90 -14.11
N GLU A 34 3.19 -4.00 -13.12
CA GLU A 34 3.13 -4.34 -11.70
C GLU A 34 1.70 -4.66 -11.21
N PHE A 35 0.67 -4.20 -11.92
CA PHE A 35 -0.75 -4.34 -11.54
C PHE A 35 -1.49 -5.44 -12.31
N ILE A 36 -0.77 -6.38 -12.94
CA ILE A 36 -1.37 -7.54 -13.61
C ILE A 36 -2.08 -8.41 -12.54
N PRO A 37 -3.42 -8.58 -12.60
CA PRO A 37 -4.12 -9.41 -11.61
C PRO A 37 -3.68 -10.87 -11.70
N ALA A 38 -3.42 -11.49 -10.55
CA ALA A 38 -2.88 -12.85 -10.47
C ALA A 38 -3.77 -13.89 -11.18
N VAL A 39 -5.08 -13.66 -11.22
CA VAL A 39 -6.06 -14.56 -11.85
C VAL A 39 -5.79 -14.74 -13.34
N PHE A 40 -5.27 -13.73 -14.05
CA PHE A 40 -4.89 -13.86 -15.47
C PHE A 40 -3.66 -14.75 -15.69
N ARG A 41 -2.83 -14.97 -14.66
CA ARG A 41 -1.68 -15.87 -14.74
C ARG A 41 -2.10 -17.34 -14.63
N LEU A 42 -3.23 -17.64 -13.96
CA LEU A 42 -3.72 -19.01 -13.72
C LEU A 42 -2.63 -19.97 -13.19
N LYS A 43 -1.75 -19.50 -12.30
CA LYS A 43 -0.64 -20.33 -11.75
C LYS A 43 -1.14 -21.30 -10.67
N ASP A 44 -2.19 -20.93 -9.94
CA ASP A 44 -2.74 -21.73 -8.84
C ASP A 44 -3.84 -22.69 -9.30
N LYS A 45 -3.84 -23.92 -8.76
CA LYS A 45 -4.85 -24.95 -9.09
C LYS A 45 -6.28 -24.51 -8.73
N SER A 46 -6.45 -23.71 -7.68
CA SER A 46 -7.75 -23.15 -7.29
C SER A 46 -8.30 -22.20 -8.35
N ASP A 47 -7.44 -21.33 -8.88
CA ASP A 47 -7.81 -20.34 -9.88
C ASP A 47 -8.08 -21.00 -11.23
N GLN A 48 -7.31 -22.03 -11.59
CA GLN A 48 -7.56 -22.85 -12.77
C GLN A 48 -8.93 -23.55 -12.69
N GLN A 49 -9.26 -24.16 -11.55
CA GLN A 49 -10.55 -24.83 -11.36
C GLN A 49 -11.72 -23.86 -11.36
N LYS A 50 -11.54 -22.66 -10.83
CA LYS A 50 -12.61 -21.68 -10.68
C LYS A 50 -12.83 -20.84 -11.94
N TYR A 51 -11.76 -20.30 -12.52
CA TYR A 51 -11.84 -19.31 -13.59
C TYR A 51 -11.35 -19.83 -14.95
N GLY A 52 -10.78 -21.04 -15.02
CA GLY A 52 -10.25 -21.59 -16.27
C GLY A 52 -11.29 -21.81 -17.36
N ASP A 53 -12.57 -21.95 -17.00
CA ASP A 53 -13.67 -22.08 -17.94
C ASP A 53 -14.18 -20.74 -18.51
N ILE A 54 -13.85 -19.61 -17.86
CA ILE A 54 -14.26 -18.25 -18.30
C ILE A 54 -13.08 -17.46 -18.90
N ILE A 55 -11.85 -17.66 -18.42
CA ILE A 55 -10.66 -16.99 -18.93
C ILE A 55 -10.16 -17.75 -20.15
N CYS A 56 -10.47 -17.23 -21.33
CA CYS A 56 -10.03 -17.82 -22.58
C CYS A 56 -8.65 -17.29 -23.01
N ASP A 57 -7.96 -18.04 -23.86
CA ASP A 57 -6.79 -17.59 -24.64
C ASP A 57 -7.16 -17.41 -26.13
N PHE A 58 -6.19 -17.16 -27.02
CA PHE A 58 -6.48 -16.90 -28.44
C PHE A 58 -7.20 -18.06 -29.17
N SER A 59 -7.36 -19.23 -28.55
CA SER A 59 -8.27 -20.28 -29.04
C SER A 59 -9.73 -19.83 -29.13
N TYR A 60 -10.16 -18.84 -28.33
CA TYR A 60 -11.51 -18.26 -28.42
C TYR A 60 -11.84 -17.77 -29.83
N PHE A 61 -10.91 -17.06 -30.48
CA PHE A 61 -11.13 -16.55 -31.83
C PHE A 61 -11.24 -17.63 -32.91
N LYS A 62 -10.80 -18.86 -32.62
CA LYS A 62 -10.90 -20.00 -33.55
C LYS A 62 -12.26 -20.73 -33.46
N GLY A 63 -13.05 -20.47 -32.42
CA GLY A 63 -14.34 -21.12 -32.21
C GLY A 63 -15.17 -20.47 -31.11
N PRO A 64 -15.58 -19.20 -31.27
CA PRO A 64 -16.27 -18.43 -30.22
C PRO A 64 -17.60 -19.08 -29.79
N GLU A 65 -18.32 -19.68 -30.73
CA GLU A 65 -19.58 -20.39 -30.52
C GLU A 65 -19.47 -21.54 -29.49
N TYR A 66 -18.32 -22.22 -29.42
CA TYR A 66 -18.11 -23.30 -28.44
C TYR A 66 -17.98 -22.77 -27.01
N TYR A 67 -17.25 -21.65 -26.83
CA TYR A 67 -17.05 -21.04 -25.52
C TYR A 67 -18.34 -20.34 -25.05
N GLU A 68 -19.01 -19.62 -25.94
CA GLU A 68 -20.30 -18.97 -25.65
C GLU A 68 -21.38 -20.00 -25.33
N GLY A 69 -21.50 -21.09 -26.11
CA GLY A 69 -22.44 -22.17 -25.82
C GLY A 69 -22.17 -22.89 -24.50
N LYS A 70 -20.91 -23.00 -24.08
CA LYS A 70 -20.53 -23.58 -22.78
C LYS A 70 -20.91 -22.66 -21.60
N LEU A 71 -20.78 -21.34 -21.77
CA LEU A 71 -21.22 -20.34 -20.80
C LEU A 71 -22.75 -20.32 -20.70
N GLU A 72 -23.46 -20.31 -21.84
CA GLU A 72 -24.92 -20.28 -21.88
C GLU A 72 -25.58 -21.55 -21.32
N ALA A 73 -24.92 -22.71 -21.45
CA ALA A 73 -25.43 -23.96 -20.92
C ALA A 73 -25.43 -24.05 -19.37
N LYS A 74 -24.69 -23.19 -18.67
CA LYS A 74 -24.54 -23.23 -17.20
C LYS A 74 -24.77 -21.85 -16.56
N PRO A 75 -25.90 -21.62 -15.89
CA PRO A 75 -26.19 -20.35 -15.18
C PRO A 75 -25.09 -19.97 -14.16
N GLU A 76 -24.51 -20.95 -13.49
CA GLU A 76 -23.42 -20.75 -12.53
C GLU A 76 -22.15 -20.16 -13.17
N LEU A 77 -21.87 -20.48 -14.43
CA LEU A 77 -20.74 -19.90 -15.17
C LEU A 77 -21.05 -18.50 -15.69
N GLN A 78 -22.31 -18.20 -16.02
CA GLN A 78 -22.73 -16.85 -16.42
C GLN A 78 -22.61 -15.86 -15.25
N ASP A 79 -23.13 -16.25 -14.07
CA ASP A 79 -23.01 -15.44 -12.86
C ASP A 79 -21.53 -15.20 -12.50
N LEU A 80 -20.69 -16.22 -12.70
CA LEU A 80 -19.25 -16.13 -12.43
C LEU A 80 -18.50 -15.26 -13.46
N ASP A 81 -18.87 -15.31 -14.75
CA ASP A 81 -18.30 -14.42 -15.78
C ASP A 81 -18.70 -12.96 -15.55
N GLU A 82 -19.96 -12.70 -15.18
CA GLU A 82 -20.45 -11.37 -14.84
C GLU A 82 -19.72 -10.82 -13.61
N GLU A 83 -19.62 -11.61 -12.52
CA GLU A 83 -18.85 -11.26 -11.33
C GLU A 83 -17.36 -10.99 -11.69
N PHE A 84 -16.76 -11.82 -12.53
CA PHE A 84 -15.36 -11.66 -12.93
C PHE A 84 -15.15 -10.37 -13.73
N ARG A 85 -16.05 -10.06 -14.67
CA ARG A 85 -16.00 -8.86 -15.50
C ARG A 85 -16.18 -7.60 -14.67
N GLU A 86 -17.18 -7.55 -13.79
CA GLU A 86 -17.44 -6.41 -12.91
C GLU A 86 -16.21 -6.06 -12.05
N ASN A 87 -15.51 -7.08 -11.55
CA ASN A 87 -14.34 -6.88 -10.67
C ASN A 87 -13.05 -6.48 -11.41
N ASN A 88 -12.93 -6.69 -12.74
CA ASN A 88 -11.68 -6.50 -13.49
C ASN A 88 -11.76 -5.51 -14.67
N ILE A 89 -12.94 -4.97 -14.99
CA ILE A 89 -13.14 -4.13 -16.20
C ILE A 89 -12.29 -2.86 -16.23
N GLU A 90 -12.06 -2.23 -15.08
CA GLU A 90 -11.28 -0.98 -14.99
C GLU A 90 -9.81 -1.21 -15.34
N ILE A 91 -9.19 -2.24 -14.75
CA ILE A 91 -7.78 -2.55 -15.01
C ILE A 91 -7.57 -3.02 -16.45
N LEU A 92 -8.49 -3.83 -16.99
CA LEU A 92 -8.46 -4.26 -18.39
C LEU A 92 -8.56 -3.08 -19.36
N SER A 93 -9.40 -2.09 -19.05
CA SER A 93 -9.54 -0.87 -19.86
C SER A 93 -8.23 -0.05 -19.90
N ARG A 94 -7.48 0.00 -18.79
CA ARG A 94 -6.18 0.68 -18.75
C ARG A 94 -5.11 -0.03 -19.60
N PHE A 95 -5.03 -1.37 -19.52
CA PHE A 95 -4.14 -2.14 -20.39
C PHE A 95 -4.44 -1.92 -21.88
N TYR A 96 -5.73 -1.91 -22.24
CA TYR A 96 -6.16 -1.62 -23.61
C TYR A 96 -5.66 -0.26 -24.11
N LEU A 97 -5.88 0.82 -23.35
CA LEU A 97 -5.46 2.18 -23.72
C LEU A 97 -3.92 2.30 -23.84
N ALA A 98 -3.17 1.63 -22.98
CA ALA A 98 -1.71 1.62 -23.06
C ALA A 98 -1.22 0.95 -24.35
N PHE A 99 -1.81 -0.18 -24.73
CA PHE A 99 -1.48 -0.89 -25.97
C PHE A 99 -1.90 -0.13 -27.23
N GLU A 100 -3.07 0.50 -27.21
CA GLU A 100 -3.52 1.40 -28.27
C GLU A 100 -2.55 2.58 -28.45
N SER A 101 -2.02 3.12 -27.36
CA SER A 101 -1.06 4.23 -27.39
C SER A 101 0.26 3.85 -28.07
N VAL A 102 0.74 2.61 -27.90
CA VAL A 102 1.93 2.10 -28.63
C VAL A 102 1.67 2.02 -30.13
N HIS A 103 0.49 1.54 -30.53
CA HIS A 103 0.11 1.51 -31.95
C HIS A 103 0.06 2.93 -32.53
N LYS A 104 -0.60 3.84 -31.83
CA LYS A 104 -0.73 5.23 -32.24
C LYS A 104 0.62 5.93 -32.38
N TYR A 105 1.56 5.65 -31.47
CA TYR A 105 2.92 6.19 -31.52
C TYR A 105 3.61 5.91 -32.87
N ILE A 106 3.59 4.65 -33.32
CA ILE A 106 4.28 4.29 -34.56
C ILE A 106 3.55 4.81 -35.81
N VAL A 107 2.22 4.84 -35.78
CA VAL A 107 1.41 5.46 -36.85
C VAL A 107 1.70 6.95 -36.97
N ASP A 108 1.78 7.67 -35.84
CA ASP A 108 2.12 9.10 -35.82
C ASP A 108 3.56 9.34 -36.31
N LEU A 109 4.52 8.46 -35.98
CA LEU A 109 5.90 8.55 -36.47
C LEU A 109 5.98 8.34 -37.99
N ASN A 110 5.30 7.32 -38.52
CA ASN A 110 5.26 7.10 -39.97
C ASN A 110 4.61 8.27 -40.69
N ARG A 111 3.50 8.80 -40.16
CA ARG A 111 2.86 10.00 -40.70
C ARG A 111 3.81 11.21 -40.72
N TYR A 112 4.59 11.42 -39.65
CA TYR A 112 5.59 12.50 -39.63
C TYR A 112 6.68 12.32 -40.72
N LEU A 113 7.11 11.09 -40.97
CA LEU A 113 8.06 10.78 -42.05
C LEU A 113 7.43 11.01 -43.43
N ASP A 114 6.14 10.68 -43.60
CA ASP A 114 5.39 10.95 -44.84
C ASP A 114 5.22 12.47 -45.05
N ASP A 115 4.86 13.22 -44.01
CA ASP A 115 4.76 14.70 -44.05
C ASP A 115 6.10 15.36 -44.46
N LEU A 116 7.24 14.82 -44.00
CA LEU A 116 8.58 15.26 -44.42
C LEU A 116 8.88 14.91 -45.88
N HIS A 117 8.33 13.82 -46.40
CA HIS A 117 8.51 13.41 -47.80
C HIS A 117 7.62 14.21 -48.75
N GLU A 118 6.38 14.49 -48.34
CA GLU A 118 5.40 15.29 -49.08
C GLU A 118 5.68 16.80 -49.03
N GLY A 119 6.65 17.24 -48.20
CA GLY A 119 7.07 18.63 -48.10
C GLY A 119 6.09 19.51 -47.32
N VAL A 120 5.33 18.93 -46.39
CA VAL A 120 4.40 19.65 -45.50
C VAL A 120 5.14 20.68 -44.65
N TYR A 121 6.35 20.35 -44.22
CA TYR A 121 7.26 21.25 -43.51
C TYR A 121 8.13 22.02 -44.50
N ILE A 122 7.79 23.28 -44.74
CA ILE A 122 8.51 24.16 -45.68
C ILE A 122 10.02 24.15 -45.36
N GLN A 123 10.85 23.85 -46.36
CA GLN A 123 12.32 23.79 -46.27
C GLN A 123 12.90 22.72 -45.33
N GLN A 124 12.09 21.73 -44.89
CA GLN A 124 12.58 20.59 -44.09
C GLN A 124 12.32 19.28 -44.83
N THR A 125 13.38 18.50 -45.03
CA THR A 125 13.32 17.12 -45.50
C THR A 125 13.97 16.21 -44.46
N LEU A 126 13.80 14.89 -44.61
CA LEU A 126 14.46 13.93 -43.73
C LEU A 126 16.00 14.13 -43.68
N GLU A 127 16.60 14.51 -44.81
CA GLU A 127 18.03 14.81 -44.91
C GLU A 127 18.43 16.07 -44.14
N THR A 128 17.66 17.16 -44.26
CA THR A 128 17.97 18.42 -43.55
C THR A 128 17.80 18.26 -42.04
N VAL A 129 16.80 17.50 -41.59
CA VAL A 129 16.60 17.20 -40.17
C VAL A 129 17.74 16.35 -39.60
N LEU A 130 18.25 15.37 -40.35
CA LEU A 130 19.41 14.55 -39.94
C LEU A 130 20.75 15.30 -40.00
N LEU A 131 20.83 16.44 -40.69
CA LEU A 131 21.99 17.34 -40.67
C LEU A 131 21.99 18.27 -39.45
N ASN A 132 20.83 18.52 -38.85
CA ASN A 132 20.71 19.27 -37.61
C ASN A 132 21.01 18.36 -36.41
N GLU A 133 21.78 18.82 -35.43
CA GLU A 133 22.16 18.02 -34.25
C GLU A 133 20.95 17.55 -33.43
N ASP A 134 20.01 18.46 -33.14
CA ASP A 134 18.80 18.15 -32.37
C ASP A 134 17.83 17.26 -33.17
N GLY A 135 17.66 17.55 -34.46
CA GLY A 135 16.83 16.75 -35.37
C GLY A 135 17.34 15.32 -35.51
N LYS A 136 18.65 15.15 -35.69
CA LYS A 136 19.34 13.86 -35.70
C LYS A 136 19.12 13.11 -34.38
N GLN A 137 19.28 13.78 -33.25
CA GLN A 137 19.10 13.17 -31.94
C GLN A 137 17.64 12.70 -31.74
N LEU A 138 16.65 13.54 -32.02
CA LEU A 138 15.23 13.23 -31.83
C LEU A 138 14.74 12.10 -32.75
N LEU A 139 15.20 12.06 -34.01
CA LEU A 139 14.86 10.98 -34.93
C LEU A 139 15.44 9.63 -34.48
N CYS A 140 16.69 9.62 -34.00
CA CYS A 140 17.30 8.41 -33.42
C CYS A 140 16.56 7.97 -32.15
N GLU A 141 16.23 8.91 -31.26
CA GLU A 141 15.47 8.65 -30.04
C GLU A 141 14.08 8.08 -30.34
N ALA A 142 13.38 8.59 -31.37
CA ALA A 142 12.04 8.10 -31.74
C ALA A 142 12.05 6.61 -32.14
N LEU A 143 13.01 6.20 -32.98
CA LEU A 143 13.17 4.80 -33.36
C LEU A 143 13.58 3.93 -32.17
N TYR A 144 14.49 4.43 -31.34
CA TYR A 144 14.95 3.74 -30.13
C TYR A 144 13.79 3.52 -29.13
N LEU A 145 12.97 4.54 -28.84
CA LEU A 145 11.86 4.46 -27.90
C LEU A 145 10.79 3.46 -28.37
N TYR A 146 10.49 3.40 -29.66
CA TYR A 146 9.60 2.36 -30.20
C TYR A 146 10.13 0.96 -29.92
N GLY A 147 11.42 0.72 -30.18
CA GLY A 147 12.08 -0.54 -29.83
C GLY A 147 12.00 -0.85 -28.34
N VAL A 148 12.19 0.16 -27.46
CA VAL A 148 12.05 0.00 -26.01
C VAL A 148 10.62 -0.38 -25.62
N MET A 149 9.57 0.26 -26.17
CA MET A 149 8.18 -0.09 -25.87
C MET A 149 7.89 -1.56 -26.18
N LEU A 150 8.30 -2.02 -27.37
CA LEU A 150 8.10 -3.40 -27.80
C LEU A 150 8.83 -4.39 -26.88
N LEU A 151 10.08 -4.08 -26.50
CA LEU A 151 10.87 -4.88 -25.57
C LEU A 151 10.27 -4.91 -24.16
N VAL A 152 9.80 -3.77 -23.64
CA VAL A 152 9.18 -3.67 -22.32
C VAL A 152 7.91 -4.52 -22.26
N ILE A 153 7.06 -4.46 -23.29
CA ILE A 153 5.86 -5.29 -23.38
C ILE A 153 6.24 -6.78 -23.33
N ASP A 154 7.21 -7.22 -24.14
CA ASP A 154 7.59 -8.63 -24.21
C ASP A 154 8.29 -9.13 -22.92
N GLN A 155 9.06 -8.28 -22.25
CA GLN A 155 9.79 -8.66 -21.03
C GLN A 155 8.93 -8.61 -19.77
N LYS A 156 7.99 -7.66 -19.68
CA LYS A 156 7.25 -7.39 -18.44
C LYS A 156 5.83 -7.93 -18.45
N ILE A 157 5.24 -8.20 -19.62
CA ILE A 157 3.88 -8.72 -19.75
C ILE A 157 3.94 -10.06 -20.50
N GLU A 158 3.85 -11.16 -19.75
CA GLU A 158 3.92 -12.53 -20.27
C GLU A 158 2.99 -12.72 -21.48
N GLY A 159 3.43 -13.47 -22.50
CA GLY A 159 2.66 -13.69 -23.73
C GLY A 159 1.23 -14.18 -23.45
N GLU A 160 1.08 -15.27 -22.69
CA GLU A 160 -0.23 -15.84 -22.34
C GLU A 160 -1.14 -14.86 -21.59
N VAL A 161 -0.57 -14.05 -20.71
CA VAL A 161 -1.31 -13.03 -19.95
C VAL A 161 -1.82 -11.94 -20.89
N ARG A 162 -1.00 -11.51 -21.87
CA ARG A 162 -1.45 -10.56 -22.90
C ARG A 162 -2.63 -11.12 -23.66
N GLU A 163 -2.61 -12.40 -24.06
CA GLU A 163 -3.73 -13.00 -24.81
C GLU A 163 -5.03 -12.97 -24.01
N ARG A 164 -4.97 -13.41 -22.75
CA ARG A 164 -6.13 -13.47 -21.85
C ARG A 164 -6.72 -12.07 -21.57
N ILE A 165 -5.86 -11.07 -21.40
CA ILE A 165 -6.27 -9.66 -21.28
C ILE A 165 -6.88 -9.14 -22.60
N HIS A 166 -6.36 -9.61 -23.73
CA HIS A 166 -6.68 -9.10 -25.07
C HIS A 166 -8.04 -9.57 -25.61
N ILE A 167 -8.42 -10.82 -25.38
CA ILE A 167 -9.68 -11.42 -25.89
C ILE A 167 -10.90 -10.61 -25.48
N HIS A 168 -10.79 -9.93 -24.34
CA HIS A 168 -11.87 -9.11 -23.82
C HIS A 168 -12.09 -7.80 -24.62
N ARG A 169 -11.16 -7.34 -25.51
CA ARG A 169 -11.31 -6.09 -26.30
C ARG A 169 -10.68 -5.94 -27.71
N ASN A 170 -10.09 -6.97 -28.33
CA ASN A 170 -9.76 -7.05 -29.78
C ASN A 170 -8.92 -5.87 -30.38
N LEU A 171 -7.58 -6.00 -30.43
CA LEU A 171 -6.63 -5.07 -31.10
C LEU A 171 -5.63 -5.83 -32.03
N PRO A 172 -5.32 -5.36 -33.25
CA PRO A 172 -4.42 -6.10 -34.14
C PRO A 172 -2.95 -6.23 -33.70
N LEU A 173 -2.42 -5.34 -32.83
CA LEU A 173 -0.97 -5.22 -32.59
C LEU A 173 -0.34 -6.29 -31.69
N LEU A 174 -1.15 -7.09 -31.00
CA LEU A 174 -0.69 -7.96 -29.90
C LEU A 174 -0.94 -9.45 -30.14
N THR A 175 -0.97 -9.88 -31.41
CA THR A 175 -1.04 -11.31 -31.74
C THR A 175 0.22 -12.06 -31.27
N HIS A 176 0.08 -13.35 -31.02
CA HIS A 176 1.07 -14.27 -30.44
C HIS A 176 2.54 -13.95 -30.80
N THR A 177 3.40 -13.61 -29.82
CA THR A 177 4.86 -13.57 -30.02
C THR A 177 5.55 -14.87 -29.62
N LEU A 178 4.88 -15.80 -28.92
CA LEU A 178 5.41 -17.11 -28.46
C LEU A 178 6.62 -16.98 -27.51
N TYR A 179 7.00 -15.76 -27.15
CA TYR A 179 8.19 -15.48 -26.36
C TYR A 179 7.79 -15.12 -24.93
N SER A 180 8.29 -15.90 -23.97
CA SER A 180 8.08 -15.68 -22.53
C SER A 180 9.43 -15.80 -21.78
N PRO A 181 10.19 -14.71 -21.62
CA PRO A 181 11.41 -14.73 -20.81
C PRO A 181 11.09 -14.89 -19.30
N PRO A 182 12.02 -15.41 -18.47
CA PRO A 182 13.39 -15.84 -18.77
C PRO A 182 13.51 -17.32 -19.17
N GLY A 183 14.31 -17.62 -20.21
CA GLY A 183 14.70 -18.99 -20.59
C GLY A 183 13.93 -19.63 -21.76
N ALA A 184 12.90 -18.98 -22.31
CA ALA A 184 12.24 -19.46 -23.52
C ALA A 184 13.13 -19.26 -24.76
N LYS A 185 13.20 -20.27 -25.65
CA LYS A 185 13.84 -20.11 -26.96
C LYS A 185 13.12 -19.01 -27.75
N ARG A 186 13.89 -18.10 -28.34
CA ARG A 186 13.32 -17.10 -29.24
C ARG A 186 12.60 -17.81 -30.41
N PRO A 187 11.37 -17.41 -30.74
CA PRO A 187 10.66 -17.91 -31.91
C PRO A 187 11.48 -17.68 -33.19
N ALA A 188 11.22 -18.49 -34.22
CA ALA A 188 11.84 -18.28 -35.52
C ALA A 188 11.46 -16.89 -36.08
N ASN A 189 12.42 -16.17 -36.66
CA ASN A 189 12.26 -14.81 -37.21
C ASN A 189 11.86 -13.75 -36.15
N TYR A 190 12.21 -13.93 -34.88
CA TYR A 190 12.09 -12.91 -33.85
C TYR A 190 13.44 -12.21 -33.61
N PRO A 191 13.51 -10.87 -33.53
CA PRO A 191 12.41 -9.91 -33.44
C PRO A 191 11.87 -9.38 -34.78
N GLU A 192 12.35 -9.83 -35.94
CA GLU A 192 12.03 -9.27 -37.25
C GLU A 192 10.52 -9.30 -37.54
N SER A 193 9.88 -10.44 -37.28
CA SER A 193 8.42 -10.62 -37.42
C SER A 193 7.61 -9.74 -36.47
N TYR A 194 8.19 -9.30 -35.36
CA TYR A 194 7.52 -8.40 -34.42
C TYR A 194 7.55 -6.96 -34.92
N PHE A 195 8.70 -6.49 -35.42
CA PHE A 195 8.83 -5.19 -36.08
C PHE A 195 8.08 -5.13 -37.44
N GLN A 196 7.93 -6.24 -38.15
CA GLN A 196 7.20 -6.29 -39.42
C GLN A 196 5.69 -6.06 -39.30
N ARG A 197 5.11 -6.15 -38.09
CA ARG A 197 3.66 -5.97 -37.87
C ARG A 197 3.20 -4.56 -38.19
N VAL A 198 4.03 -3.55 -37.90
CA VAL A 198 3.84 -2.17 -38.33
C VAL A 198 5.15 -1.71 -38.97
N PRO A 199 5.27 -1.74 -40.31
CA PRO A 199 6.51 -1.42 -40.98
C PRO A 199 6.89 0.05 -40.79
N ILE A 200 8.20 0.30 -40.74
CA ILE A 200 8.80 1.63 -40.70
C ILE A 200 9.50 1.87 -42.04
N SER A 201 9.57 3.11 -42.50
CA SER A 201 10.28 3.48 -43.73
C SER A 201 11.72 2.94 -43.74
N ALA A 202 12.02 2.07 -44.71
CA ALA A 202 13.36 1.49 -44.87
C ALA A 202 14.43 2.55 -45.19
N THR A 203 14.03 3.61 -45.91
CA THR A 203 14.88 4.77 -46.20
C THR A 203 15.30 5.46 -44.91
N PHE A 204 14.34 5.71 -44.01
CA PHE A 204 14.62 6.30 -42.70
C PHE A 204 15.59 5.46 -41.87
N ILE A 205 15.34 4.16 -41.75
CA ILE A 205 16.22 3.23 -41.03
C ILE A 205 17.63 3.25 -41.62
N SER A 206 17.76 3.17 -42.95
CA SER A 206 19.06 3.17 -43.63
C SER A 206 19.83 4.48 -43.38
N MET A 207 19.15 5.63 -43.39
CA MET A 207 19.78 6.92 -43.13
C MET A 207 20.22 7.07 -41.67
N VAL A 208 19.39 6.65 -40.71
CA VAL A 208 19.76 6.62 -39.28
C VAL A 208 20.97 5.72 -39.04
N ILE A 209 20.95 4.49 -39.56
CA ILE A 209 22.09 3.57 -39.45
C ILE A 209 23.33 4.16 -40.13
N GLY A 210 23.18 4.75 -41.31
CA GLY A 210 24.29 5.40 -42.04
C GLY A 210 24.97 6.51 -41.23
N ARG A 211 24.21 7.24 -40.41
CA ARG A 211 24.72 8.28 -39.51
C ARG A 211 25.31 7.73 -38.21
N LEU A 212 24.79 6.61 -37.69
CA LEU A 212 25.28 5.98 -36.46
C LEU A 212 26.51 5.08 -36.68
N ARG A 213 26.81 4.68 -37.91
CA ARG A 213 27.98 3.83 -38.26
C ARG A 213 29.34 4.44 -37.91
N SER A 214 29.41 5.72 -37.58
CA SER A 214 30.65 6.39 -37.16
C SER A 214 30.99 6.21 -35.67
N ASP A 215 30.09 5.63 -34.87
CA ASP A 215 30.31 5.42 -33.42
C ASP A 215 30.60 3.95 -33.08
N ASP A 216 31.55 3.71 -32.17
CA ASP A 216 31.91 2.37 -31.70
C ASP A 216 30.83 1.78 -30.77
N ILE A 217 30.01 0.85 -31.28
CA ILE A 217 28.83 0.28 -30.58
C ILE A 217 29.16 -0.98 -29.75
N TYR A 218 30.41 -1.45 -29.74
CA TYR A 218 30.72 -2.82 -29.31
C TYR A 218 30.99 -2.98 -27.80
N ASN A 219 29.95 -2.85 -26.97
CA ASN A 219 29.96 -3.32 -25.59
C ASN A 219 29.20 -4.65 -25.48
N GLN A 220 29.78 -5.65 -24.80
CA GLN A 220 29.18 -6.99 -24.68
C GLN A 220 27.80 -6.96 -23.98
N VAL A 221 27.71 -6.24 -22.87
CA VAL A 221 26.48 -6.03 -22.10
C VAL A 221 26.14 -4.55 -22.10
N ILE A 222 24.92 -4.23 -22.52
CA ILE A 222 24.40 -2.85 -22.56
C ILE A 222 23.16 -2.71 -21.68
N SER A 223 22.96 -1.52 -21.13
CA SER A 223 21.67 -1.13 -20.55
C SER A 223 20.89 -0.36 -21.61
N ILE A 224 19.72 -0.88 -21.98
CA ILE A 224 18.90 -0.25 -23.00
C ILE A 224 18.12 0.89 -22.38
N TYR A 225 17.27 0.64 -21.39
CA TYR A 225 16.46 1.68 -20.76
C TYR A 225 16.27 1.40 -19.27
N MET A 226 16.56 2.37 -18.40
CA MET A 226 16.36 2.29 -16.95
C MET A 226 16.77 0.93 -16.35
N GLY A 227 18.01 0.51 -16.62
CA GLY A 227 18.59 -0.71 -16.06
C GLY A 227 18.20 -2.01 -16.74
N ILE A 228 17.37 -2.01 -17.80
CA ILE A 228 17.08 -3.20 -18.60
C ILE A 228 18.35 -3.60 -19.35
N THR A 229 18.99 -4.70 -18.93
CA THR A 229 20.22 -5.20 -19.53
C THR A 229 19.93 -6.12 -20.71
N VAL A 230 20.75 -6.00 -21.77
CA VAL A 230 20.75 -6.92 -22.91
C VAL A 230 22.17 -7.37 -23.20
N ASN A 231 22.31 -8.70 -23.32
CA ASN A 231 23.56 -9.33 -23.73
C ASN A 231 23.60 -9.45 -25.25
N LEU A 232 24.52 -8.75 -25.89
CA LEU A 232 24.60 -8.76 -27.35
C LEU A 232 25.03 -10.12 -27.90
N VAL A 233 25.72 -10.95 -27.12
CA VAL A 233 26.11 -12.31 -27.53
C VAL A 233 24.89 -13.17 -27.81
N GLU A 234 23.86 -13.06 -26.96
CA GLU A 234 22.61 -13.77 -27.15
C GLU A 234 21.72 -13.06 -28.19
N ALA A 235 21.62 -11.73 -28.07
CA ALA A 235 20.72 -10.96 -28.92
C ALA A 235 21.09 -11.00 -30.40
N TRP A 236 22.39 -11.05 -30.70
CA TRP A 236 22.91 -11.06 -32.07
C TRP A 236 23.28 -12.45 -32.58
N GLU A 237 23.08 -13.52 -31.80
CA GLU A 237 23.39 -14.91 -32.19
C GLU A 237 22.79 -15.33 -33.55
N PRO A 238 21.54 -14.94 -33.92
CA PRO A 238 20.97 -15.28 -35.22
C PRO A 238 21.65 -14.58 -36.42
N TYR A 239 22.34 -13.45 -36.18
CA TYR A 239 22.87 -12.59 -37.24
C TYR A 239 24.37 -12.83 -37.45
N LYS A 240 24.71 -13.61 -38.49
CA LYS A 240 26.09 -14.05 -38.76
C LYS A 240 27.12 -12.92 -38.78
N ALA A 241 26.82 -11.79 -39.41
CA ALA A 241 27.73 -10.65 -39.50
C ALA A 241 27.99 -10.02 -38.12
N ALA A 242 26.92 -9.74 -37.35
CA ALA A 242 27.01 -9.16 -36.01
C ALA A 242 27.71 -10.11 -35.02
N LYS A 243 27.40 -11.41 -35.07
CA LYS A 243 28.09 -12.45 -34.31
C LYS A 243 29.59 -12.49 -34.60
N THR A 244 29.97 -12.37 -35.88
CA THR A 244 31.39 -12.38 -36.29
C THR A 244 32.12 -11.14 -35.77
N ALA A 245 31.51 -9.95 -35.90
CA ALA A 245 32.07 -8.71 -35.36
C ALA A 245 32.25 -8.79 -33.84
N LEU A 246 31.24 -9.27 -33.11
CA LEU A 246 31.28 -9.39 -31.66
C LEU A 246 32.31 -10.42 -31.19
N ASN A 247 32.51 -11.52 -31.92
CA ASN A 247 33.52 -12.52 -31.56
C ASN A 247 34.95 -11.97 -31.52
N TYR A 248 35.29 -10.95 -32.33
CA TYR A 248 36.60 -10.28 -32.23
C TYR A 248 36.77 -9.58 -30.88
N THR A 249 35.71 -8.98 -30.33
CA THR A 249 35.75 -8.34 -29.01
C THR A 249 35.67 -9.34 -27.83
N LEU A 250 35.06 -10.51 -28.05
CA LEU A 250 34.86 -11.55 -27.03
C LEU A 250 36.00 -12.58 -26.95
N ASP A 251 37.11 -12.34 -27.63
CA ASP A 251 38.27 -13.22 -27.47
C ASP A 251 38.78 -13.18 -26.03
N SER A 252 39.26 -14.32 -25.54
CA SER A 252 39.63 -14.47 -24.12
C SER A 252 40.76 -13.51 -23.72
N ALA A 253 41.68 -13.19 -24.65
CA ALA A 253 42.74 -12.20 -24.42
C ALA A 253 42.17 -10.78 -24.22
N ASN A 254 41.21 -10.38 -25.05
CA ASN A 254 40.58 -9.05 -24.99
C ASN A 254 39.74 -8.89 -23.71
N ILE A 255 38.98 -9.93 -23.33
CA ILE A 255 38.23 -9.95 -22.07
C ILE A 255 39.17 -9.78 -20.88
N LYS A 256 40.29 -10.53 -20.87
CA LYS A 256 41.30 -10.46 -19.81
C LYS A 256 41.95 -9.07 -19.73
N GLU A 257 42.29 -8.47 -20.86
CA GLU A 257 42.88 -7.14 -20.92
C GLU A 257 41.94 -6.09 -20.33
N GLN A 258 40.67 -6.06 -20.74
CA GLN A 258 39.70 -5.10 -20.22
C GLN A 258 39.41 -5.34 -18.73
N ALA A 259 39.18 -6.59 -18.32
CA ALA A 259 38.94 -6.92 -16.92
C ALA A 259 40.12 -6.51 -16.03
N SER A 260 41.36 -6.79 -16.47
CA SER A 260 42.58 -6.40 -15.75
C SER A 260 42.76 -4.88 -15.68
N ARG A 261 42.41 -4.14 -16.74
CA ARG A 261 42.43 -2.68 -16.77
C ARG A 261 41.51 -2.08 -15.70
N TYR A 262 40.28 -2.59 -15.59
CA TYR A 262 39.34 -2.12 -14.58
C TYR A 262 39.73 -2.56 -13.16
N ALA A 263 40.37 -3.72 -12.99
CA ALA A 263 40.96 -4.10 -11.70
C ALA A 263 42.04 -3.10 -11.23
N ALA A 264 42.99 -2.75 -12.11
CA ALA A 264 44.03 -1.77 -11.81
C ALA A 264 43.45 -0.37 -11.53
N SER A 265 42.41 0.01 -12.29
CA SER A 265 41.71 1.27 -12.08
C SER A 265 41.04 1.32 -10.69
N MET A 266 40.40 0.24 -10.26
CA MET A 266 39.80 0.12 -8.92
C MET A 266 40.83 0.28 -7.79
N GLU A 267 42.00 -0.33 -7.92
CA GLU A 267 43.09 -0.24 -6.94
C GLU A 267 43.62 1.21 -6.81
N SER A 268 43.65 1.97 -7.91
CA SER A 268 44.11 3.37 -7.92
C SER A 268 43.05 4.38 -7.50
N LEU A 269 41.80 4.25 -7.97
CA LEU A 269 40.75 5.26 -7.80
C LEU A 269 40.22 5.32 -6.37
N LYS A 270 40.08 4.17 -5.70
CA LYS A 270 39.55 4.10 -4.33
C LYS A 270 40.34 4.99 -3.34
N PRO A 271 41.66 4.87 -3.18
CA PRO A 271 42.41 5.71 -2.26
C PRO A 271 42.41 7.19 -2.68
N GLN A 272 42.40 7.48 -3.99
CA GLN A 272 42.33 8.85 -4.49
C GLN A 272 41.03 9.54 -4.07
N VAL A 273 39.87 8.93 -4.32
CA VAL A 273 38.57 9.51 -3.94
C VAL A 273 38.46 9.66 -2.42
N GLN A 274 38.94 8.67 -1.65
CA GLN A 274 38.94 8.74 -0.19
C GLN A 274 39.82 9.88 0.34
N GLN A 275 40.93 10.21 -0.33
CA GLN A 275 41.76 11.36 0.01
C GLN A 275 41.04 12.68 -0.29
N LEU A 276 40.37 12.78 -1.44
CA LEU A 276 39.58 13.97 -1.79
C LEU A 276 38.43 14.21 -0.81
N LEU A 277 37.86 13.16 -0.25
CA LEU A 277 36.78 13.23 0.74
C LEU A 277 37.25 13.50 2.18
N LYS A 278 38.56 13.57 2.44
CA LYS A 278 39.04 13.95 3.77
C LYS A 278 38.66 15.39 4.08
N GLU A 279 38.23 15.61 5.32
CA GLU A 279 37.79 16.91 5.80
C GLU A 279 38.85 17.99 5.55
N GLY A 280 38.44 19.11 4.99
CA GLY A 280 39.31 20.25 4.70
C GLY A 280 40.15 20.15 3.43
N PHE A 281 40.08 19.06 2.66
CA PHE A 281 40.79 18.92 1.37
C PHE A 281 40.08 19.69 0.24
N LEU A 282 38.78 19.47 0.04
CA LEU A 282 37.99 20.20 -0.96
C LEU A 282 37.66 21.60 -0.44
N ARG A 283 38.47 22.58 -0.84
CA ARG A 283 38.25 24.03 -0.62
C ARG A 283 38.00 24.71 -1.96
N GLU A 284 37.28 25.84 -1.93
CA GLU A 284 36.91 26.62 -3.12
C GLU A 284 38.12 26.87 -4.05
N GLU A 285 39.24 27.33 -3.49
CA GLU A 285 40.48 27.60 -4.23
C GLU A 285 41.08 26.35 -4.90
N ILE A 286 41.14 25.23 -4.17
CA ILE A 286 41.71 23.97 -4.67
C ILE A 286 40.85 23.40 -5.79
N VAL A 287 39.53 23.53 -5.67
CA VAL A 287 38.57 23.07 -6.70
C VAL A 287 38.76 23.86 -7.99
N LEU A 288 38.82 25.19 -7.90
CA LEU A 288 38.99 26.07 -9.07
C LEU A 288 40.33 25.88 -9.77
N ASP A 289 41.40 25.61 -9.02
CA ASP A 289 42.73 25.39 -9.59
C ASP A 289 42.89 23.99 -10.23
N ASN A 290 42.02 23.01 -9.89
CA ASN A 290 42.16 21.61 -10.30
C ASN A 290 40.94 21.02 -11.02
N ILE A 291 40.07 21.85 -11.61
CA ILE A 291 38.85 21.41 -12.30
C ILE A 291 39.09 20.22 -13.27
N PRO A 292 40.08 20.26 -14.18
CA PRO A 292 40.28 19.15 -15.13
C PRO A 292 40.64 17.83 -14.44
N LYS A 293 41.46 17.89 -13.38
CA LYS A 293 41.87 16.70 -12.62
C LYS A 293 40.69 16.09 -11.87
N LEU A 294 39.87 16.92 -11.23
CA LEU A 294 38.69 16.48 -10.49
C LEU A 294 37.64 15.86 -11.43
N LEU A 295 37.39 16.47 -12.59
CA LEU A 295 36.49 15.94 -13.61
C LEU A 295 36.99 14.62 -14.20
N ASN A 296 38.29 14.49 -14.47
CA ASN A 296 38.86 13.23 -14.97
C ASN A 296 38.75 12.11 -13.92
N CYS A 297 39.06 12.38 -12.66
CA CYS A 297 38.88 11.40 -11.58
C CYS A 297 37.41 10.95 -11.47
N LEU A 298 36.46 11.90 -11.54
CA LEU A 298 35.03 11.62 -11.50
C LEU A 298 34.59 10.77 -12.72
N ARG A 299 35.15 11.03 -13.90
CA ARG A 299 34.93 10.23 -15.11
C ARG A 299 35.46 8.82 -14.97
N ASP A 300 36.70 8.66 -14.53
CA ASP A 300 37.34 7.36 -14.40
C ASP A 300 36.59 6.49 -13.38
N CYS A 301 36.13 7.07 -12.26
CA CYS A 301 35.27 6.39 -11.29
C CYS A 301 33.95 5.91 -11.91
N ASN A 302 33.19 6.80 -12.57
CA ASN A 302 31.90 6.44 -13.14
C ASN A 302 32.02 5.41 -14.28
N VAL A 303 33.05 5.52 -15.12
CA VAL A 303 33.32 4.55 -16.20
C VAL A 303 33.67 3.18 -15.63
N ALA A 304 34.52 3.11 -14.59
CA ALA A 304 34.86 1.87 -13.93
C ALA A 304 33.64 1.22 -13.25
N ILE A 305 32.83 2.02 -12.53
CA ILE A 305 31.60 1.54 -11.89
C ILE A 305 30.62 1.01 -12.94
N ARG A 306 30.39 1.75 -14.03
CA ARG A 306 29.48 1.34 -15.11
C ARG A 306 29.88 0.03 -15.73
N TRP A 307 31.15 -0.11 -16.09
CA TRP A 307 31.63 -1.33 -16.74
C TRP A 307 31.52 -2.55 -15.80
N LEU A 308 31.96 -2.41 -14.55
CA LEU A 308 31.91 -3.50 -13.57
C LEU A 308 30.48 -3.91 -13.22
N MET A 309 29.57 -2.96 -13.00
CA MET A 309 28.17 -3.27 -12.68
C MET A 309 27.48 -3.99 -13.84
N LEU A 310 27.68 -3.57 -15.09
CA LEU A 310 27.04 -4.20 -16.25
C LEU A 310 27.58 -5.61 -16.51
N HIS A 311 28.91 -5.78 -16.50
CA HIS A 311 29.52 -7.06 -16.88
C HIS A 311 29.51 -8.11 -15.76
N THR A 312 29.15 -7.74 -14.53
CA THR A 312 28.98 -8.68 -13.40
C THR A 312 27.52 -8.93 -13.02
N ALA A 313 26.56 -8.17 -13.58
CA ALA A 313 25.14 -8.30 -13.27
C ALA A 313 24.59 -9.69 -13.62
N ASP A 314 23.90 -10.34 -12.69
CA ASP A 314 23.24 -11.64 -12.93
C ASP A 314 22.17 -11.56 -14.02
N SER A 315 21.41 -10.47 -14.07
CA SER A 315 20.33 -10.25 -15.05
C SER A 315 20.82 -10.22 -16.50
N ALA A 316 22.10 -9.95 -16.73
CA ALA A 316 22.69 -9.85 -18.06
C ALA A 316 23.11 -11.20 -18.66
N TYR A 317 23.00 -12.33 -17.93
CA TYR A 317 23.47 -13.62 -18.41
C TYR A 317 22.43 -14.71 -18.20
N ASP A 318 22.06 -15.43 -19.26
CA ASP A 318 21.22 -16.62 -19.16
C ASP A 318 21.98 -17.75 -18.45
N PRO A 319 21.49 -18.24 -17.28
CA PRO A 319 22.14 -19.32 -16.54
C PRO A 319 22.22 -20.63 -17.34
N ASN A 320 21.37 -20.84 -18.34
CA ASN A 320 21.37 -22.05 -19.17
C ASN A 320 22.48 -22.03 -20.23
N ASN A 321 23.02 -20.86 -20.59
CA ASN A 321 24.03 -20.73 -21.63
C ASN A 321 25.46 -20.90 -21.08
N LYS A 322 26.11 -22.02 -21.43
CA LYS A 322 27.46 -22.35 -20.93
C LYS A 322 28.53 -21.32 -21.36
N ARG A 323 28.47 -20.81 -22.58
CA ARG A 323 29.46 -19.84 -23.11
C ARG A 323 29.39 -18.52 -22.35
N LEU A 324 28.18 -18.04 -22.10
CA LEU A 324 27.94 -16.80 -21.35
C LEU A 324 28.44 -16.90 -19.90
N ARG A 325 28.19 -18.04 -19.23
CA ARG A 325 28.71 -18.30 -17.89
C ARG A 325 30.24 -18.27 -17.84
N GLN A 326 30.91 -18.91 -18.80
CA GLN A 326 32.38 -18.90 -18.87
C GLN A 326 32.94 -17.49 -19.05
N ILE A 327 32.33 -16.67 -19.90
CA ILE A 327 32.75 -15.27 -20.09
C ILE A 327 32.56 -14.49 -18.78
N LYS A 328 31.42 -14.65 -18.11
CA LYS A 328 31.16 -13.98 -16.83
C LYS A 328 32.15 -14.40 -15.74
N GLU A 329 32.42 -15.69 -15.60
CA GLU A 329 33.42 -16.20 -14.66
C GLU A 329 34.81 -15.65 -14.96
N GLN A 330 35.19 -15.58 -16.23
CA GLN A 330 36.44 -14.95 -16.64
C GLN A 330 36.50 -13.48 -16.22
N VAL A 331 35.45 -12.69 -16.51
CA VAL A 331 35.37 -11.28 -16.12
C VAL A 331 35.49 -11.12 -14.60
N ILE A 332 34.76 -11.92 -13.81
CA ILE A 332 34.80 -11.87 -12.34
C ILE A 332 36.20 -12.15 -11.80
N ASN A 333 36.87 -13.18 -12.33
CA ASN A 333 38.20 -13.60 -11.90
C ASN A 333 39.27 -12.58 -12.31
N ASP A 334 39.31 -12.20 -13.58
CA ASP A 334 40.34 -11.32 -14.12
C ASP A 334 40.19 -9.87 -13.61
N SER A 335 38.97 -9.44 -13.26
CA SER A 335 38.72 -8.13 -12.63
C SER A 335 38.94 -8.10 -11.11
N LYS A 336 39.24 -9.25 -10.49
CA LYS A 336 39.28 -9.42 -9.02
C LYS A 336 38.02 -8.87 -8.33
N TYR A 337 36.86 -9.12 -8.93
CA TYR A 337 35.61 -8.49 -8.53
C TYR A 337 35.27 -8.74 -7.06
N ASN A 338 35.00 -7.65 -6.32
CA ASN A 338 34.48 -7.71 -4.96
C ASN A 338 33.32 -6.72 -4.82
N PRO A 339 32.08 -7.21 -4.58
CA PRO A 339 30.90 -6.36 -4.55
C PRO A 339 30.94 -5.32 -3.41
N LYS A 340 31.58 -5.63 -2.27
CA LYS A 340 31.73 -4.66 -1.16
C LYS A 340 32.70 -3.53 -1.53
N ILE A 341 33.76 -3.83 -2.27
CA ILE A 341 34.74 -2.82 -2.70
C ILE A 341 34.13 -1.93 -3.79
N LEU A 342 33.42 -2.51 -4.76
CA LEU A 342 32.70 -1.74 -5.78
C LEU A 342 31.64 -0.84 -5.15
N PHE A 343 30.86 -1.37 -4.21
CA PHE A 343 29.88 -0.60 -3.46
C PHE A 343 30.52 0.56 -2.69
N GLN A 344 31.67 0.34 -2.03
CA GLN A 344 32.40 1.41 -1.35
C GLN A 344 32.86 2.49 -2.33
N LEU A 345 33.36 2.12 -3.51
CA LEU A 345 33.72 3.11 -4.53
C LEU A 345 32.50 3.88 -5.03
N LEU A 346 31.35 3.22 -5.22
CA LEU A 346 30.10 3.89 -5.59
C LEU A 346 29.67 4.91 -4.52
N LEU A 347 29.70 4.52 -3.25
CA LEU A 347 29.38 5.42 -2.12
C LEU A 347 30.31 6.63 -2.10
N ASP A 348 31.63 6.40 -2.16
CA ASP A 348 32.63 7.46 -2.10
C ASP A 348 32.53 8.38 -3.34
N THR A 349 32.31 7.80 -4.53
CA THR A 349 32.13 8.57 -5.78
C THR A 349 30.86 9.42 -5.73
N ALA A 350 29.74 8.87 -5.25
CA ALA A 350 28.49 9.62 -5.13
C ALA A 350 28.61 10.77 -4.13
N GLN A 351 29.30 10.55 -3.00
CA GLN A 351 29.58 11.61 -2.03
C GLN A 351 30.50 12.69 -2.61
N PHE A 352 31.54 12.29 -3.35
CA PHE A 352 32.47 13.22 -3.98
C PHE A 352 31.76 14.09 -5.03
N GLU A 353 30.97 13.45 -5.88
CA GLU A 353 30.15 14.13 -6.89
C GLU A 353 29.15 15.09 -6.26
N PHE A 354 28.44 14.68 -5.20
CA PHE A 354 27.50 15.52 -4.49
C PHE A 354 28.17 16.77 -3.90
N THR A 355 29.26 16.60 -3.15
CA THR A 355 30.01 17.72 -2.55
C THR A 355 30.50 18.68 -3.63
N LEU A 356 31.07 18.16 -4.72
CA LEU A 356 31.61 18.98 -5.79
C LEU A 356 30.51 19.75 -6.54
N LYS A 357 29.37 19.10 -6.84
CA LYS A 357 28.21 19.76 -7.47
C LYS A 357 27.66 20.89 -6.61
N GLU A 358 27.51 20.68 -5.29
CA GLU A 358 27.00 21.72 -4.39
C GLU A 358 27.96 22.90 -4.26
N MET A 359 29.28 22.65 -4.19
CA MET A 359 30.27 23.71 -4.23
C MET A 359 30.17 24.54 -5.52
N PHE A 360 30.06 23.89 -6.69
CA PHE A 360 29.93 24.61 -7.97
C PHE A 360 28.62 25.39 -8.09
N LYS A 361 27.50 24.84 -7.64
CA LYS A 361 26.21 25.57 -7.61
C LYS A 361 26.29 26.81 -6.74
N GLN A 362 26.87 26.68 -5.53
CA GLN A 362 27.06 27.81 -4.63
C GLN A 362 27.96 28.87 -5.28
N MET A 363 29.12 28.46 -5.80
CA MET A 363 30.04 29.36 -6.49
C MET A 363 29.41 30.07 -7.70
N LEU A 364 28.56 29.38 -8.47
CA LEU A 364 27.83 29.98 -9.60
C LEU A 364 26.80 31.02 -9.12
N SER A 365 26.05 30.70 -8.06
CA SER A 365 25.05 31.63 -7.50
C SER A 365 25.66 32.88 -6.88
N GLU A 366 26.86 32.77 -6.31
CA GLU A 366 27.59 33.87 -5.67
C GLU A 366 28.57 34.57 -6.64
N LYS A 367 28.68 34.09 -7.89
CA LYS A 367 29.73 34.47 -8.85
C LYS A 367 29.83 35.98 -9.06
N GLN A 368 28.71 36.63 -9.36
CA GLN A 368 28.69 38.07 -9.64
C GLN A 368 29.00 38.88 -8.37
N ILE A 369 28.37 38.54 -7.25
CA ILE A 369 28.51 39.23 -5.96
C ILE A 369 29.97 39.18 -5.48
N LYS A 370 30.60 38.00 -5.51
CA LYS A 370 32.01 37.83 -5.12
C LYS A 370 32.94 38.60 -6.03
N TRP A 371 32.70 38.57 -7.35
CA TRP A 371 33.54 39.29 -8.32
C TRP A 371 33.51 40.81 -8.09
N GLU A 372 32.32 41.38 -7.87
CA GLU A 372 32.16 42.80 -7.54
C GLU A 372 32.80 43.17 -6.19
N SER A 373 32.66 42.30 -5.19
CA SER A 373 33.32 42.50 -3.88
C SER A 373 34.84 42.53 -4.00
N TYR A 374 35.45 41.61 -4.74
CA TYR A 374 36.91 41.59 -4.94
C TYR A 374 37.39 42.78 -5.76
N LYS A 375 36.61 43.21 -6.76
CA LYS A 375 36.88 44.42 -7.53
C LYS A 375 36.92 45.66 -6.63
N LYS A 376 35.92 45.79 -5.76
CA LYS A 376 35.81 46.90 -4.80
C LYS A 376 37.00 46.91 -3.84
N GLU A 377 37.23 45.81 -3.13
CA GLU A 377 38.36 45.68 -2.18
C GLU A 377 39.71 45.94 -2.86
N GLY A 378 39.93 45.39 -4.06
CA GLY A 378 41.15 45.66 -4.84
C GLY A 378 41.35 47.13 -5.19
N SER A 379 40.28 47.83 -5.60
CA SER A 379 40.34 49.27 -5.91
C SER A 379 40.54 50.14 -4.66
N GLU A 380 39.88 49.81 -3.55
CA GLU A 380 39.99 50.54 -2.29
C GLU A 380 41.41 50.42 -1.72
N ARG A 381 42.04 49.25 -1.77
CA ARG A 381 43.44 49.06 -1.36
C ARG A 381 44.43 49.87 -2.19
N MET A 382 44.20 49.98 -3.50
CA MET A 382 45.01 50.85 -4.37
C MET A 382 44.80 52.33 -4.07
N THR A 383 43.58 52.73 -3.74
CA THR A 383 43.24 54.11 -3.35
C THR A 383 43.89 54.47 -2.02
N GLU A 384 43.84 53.58 -1.03
CA GLU A 384 44.51 53.75 0.27
C GLU A 384 46.04 53.82 0.11
N LEU A 385 46.63 53.00 -0.76
CA LEU A 385 48.06 53.10 -1.09
C LEU A 385 48.41 54.45 -1.74
N ALA A 386 47.58 54.94 -2.65
CA ALA A 386 47.78 56.27 -3.22
C ALA A 386 47.72 57.38 -2.17
N GLU A 387 46.84 57.28 -1.18
CA GLU A 387 46.77 58.21 -0.05
C GLU A 387 48.00 58.14 0.86
N VAL A 388 48.58 56.96 1.06
CA VAL A 388 49.82 56.79 1.84
C VAL A 388 50.98 57.56 1.18
N PHE A 389 51.13 57.46 -0.14
CA PHE A 389 52.17 58.20 -0.90
C PHE A 389 51.87 59.69 -1.11
N SER A 390 50.66 60.15 -0.78
CA SER A 390 50.28 61.58 -0.85
C SER A 390 50.87 62.44 0.28
N GLY A 391 51.34 61.81 1.36
CA GLY A 391 51.85 62.49 2.56
C GLY A 391 50.78 63.02 3.52
N VAL A 392 49.49 62.73 3.27
CA VAL A 392 48.35 63.24 4.06
C VAL A 392 48.05 62.35 5.29
N LYS A 393 48.41 61.06 5.26
CA LYS A 393 48.23 60.12 6.38
C LYS A 393 49.53 60.01 7.22
N PRO A 394 49.59 60.54 8.46
CA PRO A 394 50.84 60.65 9.24
C PRO A 394 51.37 59.34 9.86
N LEU A 395 50.62 58.24 9.75
CA LEU A 395 50.85 57.01 10.52
C LEU A 395 51.91 56.07 9.92
N THR A 396 52.36 56.30 8.70
CA THR A 396 53.30 55.42 7.97
C THR A 396 54.58 56.17 7.61
N ARG A 397 55.75 55.62 7.97
CA ARG A 397 57.10 56.13 7.65
C ARG A 397 57.44 56.01 6.14
N VAL A 398 56.55 56.51 5.28
CA VAL A 398 56.67 56.46 3.81
C VAL A 398 56.87 57.88 3.32
N GLU A 399 57.89 58.11 2.50
CA GLU A 399 58.15 59.41 1.90
C GLU A 399 57.11 59.72 0.83
N LYS A 400 56.68 61.00 0.75
CA LYS A 400 55.74 61.46 -0.26
C LYS A 400 56.33 61.23 -1.66
N ASN A 401 55.56 60.58 -2.54
CA ASN A 401 55.95 60.34 -3.92
C ASN A 401 54.75 60.57 -4.86
N GLU A 402 54.74 61.71 -5.55
CA GLU A 402 53.63 62.13 -6.42
C GLU A 402 53.46 61.21 -7.64
N ASN A 403 54.54 60.61 -8.14
CA ASN A 403 54.49 59.69 -9.27
C ASN A 403 53.82 58.37 -8.89
N LEU A 404 54.18 57.80 -7.73
CA LEU A 404 53.54 56.58 -7.21
C LEU A 404 52.09 56.82 -6.80
N GLN A 405 51.79 57.98 -6.21
CA GLN A 405 50.41 58.37 -5.90
C GLN A 405 49.53 58.42 -7.17
N ALA A 406 50.01 59.06 -8.24
CA ALA A 406 49.27 59.13 -9.50
C ALA A 406 49.11 57.73 -10.13
N TRP A 407 50.16 56.91 -10.08
CA TRP A 407 50.14 55.54 -10.60
C TRP A 407 49.13 54.64 -9.87
N PHE A 408 49.13 54.61 -8.53
CA PHE A 408 48.18 53.81 -7.75
C PHE A 408 46.72 54.27 -7.94
N ARG A 409 46.47 55.58 -8.10
CA ARG A 409 45.13 56.09 -8.47
C ARG A 409 44.69 55.60 -9.84
N GLU A 410 45.59 55.59 -10.81
CA GLU A 410 45.29 55.10 -12.15
C GLU A 410 45.02 53.59 -12.16
N ILE A 411 45.80 52.79 -11.43
CA ILE A 411 45.54 51.36 -11.25
C ILE A 411 44.19 51.12 -10.57
N SER A 412 43.85 51.87 -9.52
CA SER A 412 42.54 51.81 -8.88
C SER A 412 41.40 52.04 -9.89
N LYS A 413 41.49 53.11 -10.69
CA LYS A 413 40.52 53.42 -11.74
C LYS A 413 40.45 52.33 -12.82
N GLN A 414 41.58 51.73 -13.17
CA GLN A 414 41.62 50.62 -14.12
C GLN A 414 40.95 49.36 -13.57
N ILE A 415 41.13 49.03 -12.29
CA ILE A 415 40.41 47.95 -11.61
C ILE A 415 38.90 48.26 -11.61
N GLU A 416 38.52 49.50 -11.30
CA GLU A 416 37.13 49.94 -11.25
C GLU A 416 36.46 49.95 -12.64
N SER A 417 37.24 50.08 -13.72
CA SER A 417 36.77 50.01 -15.11
C SER A 417 36.51 48.58 -15.62
N LEU A 418 36.89 47.54 -14.88
CA LEU A 418 36.65 46.15 -15.29
C LEU A 418 35.15 45.86 -15.35
N ASN A 419 34.68 45.28 -16.45
CA ASN A 419 33.28 44.91 -16.63
C ASN A 419 33.08 43.39 -16.49
N TYR A 420 32.08 42.98 -15.72
CA TYR A 420 31.72 41.58 -15.55
C TYR A 420 31.16 40.94 -16.83
N GLU A 421 30.39 41.70 -17.62
CA GLU A 421 29.73 41.18 -18.84
C GLU A 421 30.74 40.79 -19.93
N ASP A 422 31.87 41.51 -20.01
CA ASP A 422 32.97 41.19 -20.93
C ASP A 422 34.06 40.38 -20.21
N SER A 423 33.72 39.14 -19.88
CA SER A 423 34.56 38.23 -19.09
C SER A 423 35.95 37.98 -19.69
N THR A 424 36.07 38.01 -21.02
CA THR A 424 37.33 37.72 -21.72
C THR A 424 38.26 38.93 -21.73
N ALA A 425 37.72 40.13 -22.01
CA ALA A 425 38.53 41.34 -21.96
C ALA A 425 38.92 41.69 -20.51
N ALA A 426 37.98 41.56 -19.57
CA ALA A 426 38.24 41.77 -18.16
C ALA A 426 39.35 40.84 -17.64
N GLY A 427 39.29 39.54 -17.95
CA GLY A 427 40.32 38.58 -17.57
C GLY A 427 41.72 38.96 -18.08
N ARG A 428 41.87 39.35 -19.36
CA ARG A 428 43.17 39.77 -19.92
C ARG A 428 43.70 41.04 -19.26
N LYS A 429 42.82 42.03 -19.02
CA LYS A 429 43.18 43.29 -18.38
C LYS A 429 43.59 43.08 -16.91
N THR A 430 42.91 42.18 -16.19
CA THR A 430 43.28 41.80 -14.82
C THR A 430 44.67 41.15 -14.75
N VAL A 431 45.04 40.30 -15.72
CA VAL A 431 46.40 39.72 -15.79
C VAL A 431 47.46 40.81 -16.00
N GLN A 432 47.20 41.78 -16.88
CA GLN A 432 48.10 42.91 -17.10
C GLN A 432 48.29 43.76 -15.82
N LEU A 433 47.20 43.99 -15.07
CA LEU A 433 47.25 44.72 -13.80
C LEU A 433 48.05 43.95 -12.73
N ILE A 434 47.93 42.62 -12.66
CA ILE A 434 48.74 41.81 -11.75
C ILE A 434 50.23 41.92 -12.09
N GLN A 435 50.59 41.82 -13.37
CA GLN A 435 51.97 41.94 -13.83
C GLN A 435 52.54 43.32 -13.50
N ALA A 436 51.77 44.39 -13.73
CA ALA A 436 52.16 45.76 -13.39
C ALA A 436 52.40 45.95 -11.87
N LEU A 437 51.61 45.28 -11.02
CA LEU A 437 51.79 45.30 -9.56
C LEU A 437 53.02 44.50 -9.08
N VAL A 438 53.45 43.48 -9.84
CA VAL A 438 54.69 42.75 -9.56
C VAL A 438 55.89 43.62 -9.93
N GLU A 439 55.87 44.20 -11.13
CA GLU A 439 56.94 45.07 -11.63
C GLU A 439 57.16 46.29 -10.72
N VAL A 440 56.09 46.97 -10.30
CA VAL A 440 56.22 48.12 -9.39
C VAL A 440 56.79 47.74 -8.02
N GLN A 441 56.53 46.52 -7.53
CA GLN A 441 57.14 46.06 -6.29
C GLN A 441 58.67 45.89 -6.43
N GLU A 442 59.13 45.35 -7.55
CA GLU A 442 60.56 45.08 -7.83
C GLU A 442 61.33 46.36 -8.21
N PHE A 443 60.81 47.20 -9.11
CA PHE A 443 61.53 48.36 -9.66
C PHE A 443 61.70 49.53 -8.66
N HIS A 444 60.80 49.67 -7.69
CA HIS A 444 60.80 50.80 -6.75
C HIS A 444 61.31 50.47 -5.34
N GLN A 445 61.92 49.29 -5.13
CA GLN A 445 62.42 48.84 -3.81
C GLN A 445 61.35 48.91 -2.69
N LEU A 446 60.07 48.74 -3.06
CA LEU A 446 58.93 48.79 -2.13
C LEU A 446 58.92 47.60 -1.14
N GLU A 447 59.78 46.62 -1.38
CA GLU A 447 60.11 45.50 -0.48
C GLU A 447 60.53 45.94 0.92
N SER A 448 61.08 47.15 1.05
CA SER A 448 61.52 47.73 2.32
C SER A 448 60.35 48.08 3.27
N ASN A 449 59.13 48.21 2.76
CA ASN A 449 57.95 48.53 3.57
C ASN A 449 56.96 47.36 3.59
N LEU A 450 56.91 46.67 4.74
CA LEU A 450 56.06 45.51 4.96
C LEU A 450 54.56 45.79 4.71
N GLN A 451 54.09 46.98 5.06
CA GLN A 451 52.68 47.34 4.92
C GLN A 451 52.30 47.61 3.46
N VAL A 452 53.19 48.24 2.69
CA VAL A 452 53.00 48.41 1.23
C VAL A 452 53.05 47.05 0.53
N CYS A 453 53.99 46.18 0.90
CA CYS A 453 54.08 44.82 0.38
C CYS A 453 52.81 44.01 0.65
N GLN A 454 52.25 44.13 1.85
CA GLN A 454 51.01 43.44 2.22
C GLN A 454 49.83 43.92 1.37
N PHE A 455 49.67 45.23 1.16
CA PHE A 455 48.59 45.78 0.35
C PHE A 455 48.72 45.40 -1.14
N LEU A 456 49.93 45.38 -1.68
CA LEU A 456 50.19 44.90 -3.04
C LEU A 456 49.88 43.40 -3.16
N ALA A 457 50.26 42.60 -2.16
CA ALA A 457 49.96 41.18 -2.11
C ALA A 457 48.45 40.92 -2.01
N ASP A 458 47.73 41.65 -1.15
CA ASP A 458 46.28 41.54 -0.99
C ASP A 458 45.54 41.96 -2.26
N THR A 459 45.99 43.04 -2.92
CA THR A 459 45.41 43.49 -4.20
C THR A 459 45.63 42.44 -5.29
N ARG A 460 46.85 41.89 -5.43
CA ARG A 460 47.10 40.78 -6.36
C ARG A 460 46.24 39.57 -6.03
N LYS A 461 46.06 39.24 -4.74
CA LYS A 461 45.19 38.16 -4.29
C LYS A 461 43.75 38.40 -4.73
N PHE A 462 43.19 39.60 -4.56
CA PHE A 462 41.85 39.93 -5.03
C PHE A 462 41.73 39.83 -6.56
N LEU A 463 42.71 40.35 -7.32
CA LEU A 463 42.73 40.23 -8.78
C LEU A 463 42.82 38.77 -9.26
N HIS A 464 43.62 37.92 -8.58
CA HIS A 464 43.66 36.48 -8.86
C HIS A 464 42.31 35.81 -8.58
N GLN A 465 41.64 36.17 -7.47
CA GLN A 465 40.31 35.64 -7.16
C GLN A 465 39.24 36.12 -8.15
N MET A 466 39.35 37.34 -8.69
CA MET A 466 38.49 37.82 -9.77
C MET A 466 38.63 36.95 -11.04
N ILE A 467 39.86 36.58 -11.44
CA ILE A 467 40.10 35.68 -12.58
C ILE A 467 39.51 34.29 -12.32
N ARG A 468 39.73 33.73 -11.12
CA ARG A 468 39.17 32.42 -10.74
C ARG A 468 37.65 32.43 -10.79
N THR A 469 37.02 33.46 -10.23
CA THR A 469 35.56 33.60 -10.16
C THR A 469 34.94 33.76 -11.56
N ILE A 470 35.59 34.49 -12.47
CA ILE A 470 35.05 34.71 -13.82
C ILE A 470 35.06 33.43 -14.67
N ASN A 471 36.04 32.55 -14.44
CA ASN A 471 36.25 31.27 -15.14
C ASN A 471 35.29 30.15 -14.73
N ILE A 472 34.42 30.36 -13.74
CA ILE A 472 33.42 29.38 -13.33
C ILE A 472 32.36 29.27 -14.42
N LYS A 473 32.27 28.10 -15.07
CA LYS A 473 31.36 27.84 -16.19
C LYS A 473 30.27 26.85 -15.80
N GLU A 474 29.05 27.08 -16.29
CA GLU A 474 27.93 26.15 -16.16
C GLU A 474 28.18 24.82 -16.87
N GLU A 475 28.97 24.84 -17.96
CA GLU A 475 29.43 23.65 -18.71
C GLU A 475 30.07 22.57 -17.81
N VAL A 476 30.69 22.97 -16.70
CA VAL A 476 31.27 22.04 -15.73
C VAL A 476 30.18 21.20 -15.06
N LEU A 477 29.04 21.80 -14.70
CA LEU A 477 27.90 21.09 -14.12
C LEU A 477 27.25 20.14 -15.15
N ILE A 478 27.12 20.59 -16.40
CA ILE A 478 26.61 19.77 -17.51
C ILE A 478 27.51 18.54 -17.71
N THR A 479 28.83 18.75 -17.71
CA THR A 479 29.81 17.64 -17.82
C THR A 479 29.68 16.66 -16.66
N MET A 480 29.52 17.15 -15.42
CA MET A 480 29.31 16.30 -14.24
C MET A 480 27.98 15.54 -14.31
N GLN A 481 26.94 16.10 -14.93
CA GLN A 481 25.65 15.45 -15.11
C GLN A 481 25.76 14.30 -16.12
N ILE A 482 26.38 14.54 -17.28
CA ILE A 482 26.58 13.52 -18.33
C ILE A 482 27.43 12.35 -17.82
N VAL A 483 28.55 12.66 -17.16
CA VAL A 483 29.47 11.64 -16.63
C VAL A 483 28.90 10.92 -15.41
N GLY A 484 28.03 11.60 -14.65
CA GLY A 484 27.41 11.07 -13.45
C GLY A 484 26.18 10.20 -13.68
N ASP A 485 25.75 9.98 -14.93
CA ASP A 485 24.55 9.21 -15.24
C ASP A 485 24.62 7.80 -14.65
N LEU A 486 23.57 7.43 -13.91
CA LEU A 486 23.42 6.14 -13.23
C LEU A 486 22.19 5.37 -13.73
N SER A 487 21.58 5.80 -14.85
CA SER A 487 20.39 5.17 -15.46
C SER A 487 20.57 3.67 -15.73
N TYR A 488 21.79 3.25 -16.08
CA TYR A 488 22.13 1.85 -16.34
C TYR A 488 22.02 0.96 -15.10
N ALA A 489 22.11 1.52 -13.89
CA ALA A 489 22.09 0.77 -12.64
C ALA A 489 20.70 0.67 -12.02
N TRP A 490 19.67 1.27 -12.61
CA TRP A 490 18.32 1.37 -12.01
C TRP A 490 17.76 0.02 -11.51
N GLN A 491 17.94 -1.06 -12.26
CA GLN A 491 17.57 -2.42 -11.83
C GLN A 491 18.73 -3.17 -11.15
N ILE A 492 19.97 -2.92 -11.59
CA ILE A 492 21.17 -3.63 -11.10
C ILE A 492 21.45 -3.28 -9.63
N ILE A 493 21.13 -2.06 -9.20
CA ILE A 493 21.40 -1.57 -7.85
C ILE A 493 20.74 -2.43 -6.76
N ASP A 494 19.65 -3.14 -7.09
CA ASP A 494 18.98 -4.02 -6.14
C ASP A 494 19.87 -5.19 -5.66
N SER A 495 20.87 -5.60 -6.46
CA SER A 495 21.85 -6.61 -6.03
C SER A 495 22.73 -6.15 -4.86
N PHE A 496 22.83 -4.83 -4.65
CA PHE A 496 23.60 -4.24 -3.55
C PHE A 496 22.75 -3.97 -2.30
N THR A 497 21.43 -4.15 -2.36
CA THR A 497 20.51 -3.86 -1.25
C THR A 497 20.92 -4.58 0.04
N SER A 498 21.27 -5.87 -0.02
CA SER A 498 21.71 -6.62 1.15
C SER A 498 23.01 -6.08 1.76
N ILE A 499 23.94 -5.59 0.92
CA ILE A 499 25.20 -5.00 1.39
C ILE A 499 24.95 -3.62 2.03
N MET A 500 24.05 -2.82 1.44
CA MET A 500 23.61 -1.54 2.02
C MET A 500 22.99 -1.76 3.40
N GLN A 501 22.04 -2.70 3.49
CA GLN A 501 21.32 -3.02 4.72
C GLN A 501 22.25 -3.54 5.82
N GLU A 502 23.19 -4.43 5.49
CA GLU A 502 24.17 -4.92 6.45
C GLU A 502 25.13 -3.79 6.92
N SER A 503 25.52 -2.89 6.02
CA SER A 503 26.36 -1.75 6.37
C SER A 503 25.65 -0.79 7.33
N ILE A 504 24.35 -0.55 7.14
CA ILE A 504 23.51 0.25 8.05
C ILE A 504 23.35 -0.46 9.41
N ARG A 505 23.14 -1.78 9.40
CA ARG A 505 22.99 -2.57 10.64
C ARG A 505 24.22 -2.47 11.53
N VAL A 506 25.41 -2.50 10.94
CA VAL A 506 26.68 -2.35 11.67
C VAL A 506 26.93 -0.91 12.08
N ASN A 507 26.65 0.06 11.21
CA ASN A 507 26.84 1.48 11.50
C ASN A 507 25.69 2.35 10.93
N PRO A 508 24.72 2.76 11.77
CA PRO A 508 23.57 3.55 11.32
C PRO A 508 23.93 4.91 10.70
N SER A 509 25.08 5.50 11.02
CA SER A 509 25.55 6.76 10.40
C SER A 509 25.89 6.62 8.91
N MET A 510 25.95 5.39 8.37
CA MET A 510 26.13 5.14 6.93
C MET A 510 24.98 5.69 6.08
N VAL A 511 23.79 5.89 6.66
CA VAL A 511 22.63 6.49 6.00
C VAL A 511 22.98 7.86 5.39
N THR A 512 23.82 8.64 6.07
CA THR A 512 24.24 9.97 5.62
C THR A 512 25.03 9.92 4.31
N LYS A 513 25.82 8.86 4.10
CA LYS A 513 26.57 8.63 2.84
C LYS A 513 25.67 8.02 1.76
N LEU A 514 24.76 7.12 2.14
CA LEU A 514 23.78 6.54 1.23
C LEU A 514 22.87 7.60 0.61
N ARG A 515 22.57 8.67 1.34
CA ARG A 515 21.85 9.85 0.81
C ARG A 515 22.45 10.36 -0.50
N ALA A 516 23.77 10.50 -0.59
CA ALA A 516 24.43 10.96 -1.81
C ALA A 516 24.25 9.95 -2.97
N THR A 517 24.24 8.65 -2.66
CA THR A 517 23.98 7.60 -3.66
C THR A 517 22.54 7.61 -4.16
N PHE A 518 21.56 7.85 -3.29
CA PHE A 518 20.17 8.02 -3.68
C PHE A 518 19.95 9.27 -4.55
N LEU A 519 20.65 10.37 -4.23
CA LEU A 519 20.64 11.58 -5.07
C LEU A 519 21.29 11.32 -6.44
N LYS A 520 22.36 10.53 -6.49
CA LYS A 520 22.97 10.11 -7.76
C LYS A 520 22.00 9.26 -8.58
N LEU A 521 21.28 8.30 -7.97
CA LEU A 521 20.24 7.54 -8.65
C LEU A 521 19.09 8.42 -9.15
N ALA A 522 18.74 9.48 -8.41
CA ALA A 522 17.70 10.43 -8.84
C ALA A 522 18.06 11.18 -10.13
N SER A 523 19.35 11.34 -10.46
CA SER A 523 19.76 11.94 -11.74
C SER A 523 19.40 11.08 -12.96
N ALA A 524 19.17 9.78 -12.79
CA ALA A 524 18.70 8.91 -13.87
C ALA A 524 17.32 9.33 -14.42
N LEU A 525 16.55 10.09 -13.63
CA LEU A 525 15.23 10.59 -14.00
C LEU A 525 15.30 11.69 -15.07
N ASP A 526 16.45 12.35 -15.21
CA ASP A 526 16.60 13.45 -16.18
C ASP A 526 16.41 12.92 -17.61
N LEU A 527 16.89 11.71 -17.91
CA LEU A 527 16.80 11.09 -19.24
C LEU A 527 15.34 10.96 -19.75
N PRO A 528 14.42 10.29 -19.03
CA PRO A 528 13.02 10.18 -19.47
C PRO A 528 12.22 11.48 -19.36
N LEU A 529 12.62 12.43 -18.52
CA LEU A 529 11.86 13.66 -18.26
C LEU A 529 12.26 14.83 -19.17
N LEU A 530 13.50 14.86 -19.67
CA LEU A 530 14.05 15.97 -20.47
C LEU A 530 13.15 16.33 -21.64
N ARG A 531 12.80 15.34 -22.48
CA ARG A 531 11.98 15.55 -23.69
C ARG A 531 10.53 15.91 -23.38
N ILE A 532 10.00 15.40 -22.26
CA ILE A 532 8.65 15.72 -21.81
C ILE A 532 8.56 17.18 -21.34
N ASN A 533 9.59 17.64 -20.63
CA ASN A 533 9.71 19.02 -20.19
C ASN A 533 9.91 19.98 -21.38
N GLN A 534 10.80 19.65 -22.31
CA GLN A 534 11.01 20.43 -23.54
C GLN A 534 9.74 20.55 -24.40
N ALA A 535 8.90 19.52 -24.41
CA ALA A 535 7.64 19.52 -25.14
C ALA A 535 6.48 20.25 -24.42
N ASN A 536 6.69 20.71 -23.17
CA ASN A 536 5.65 21.23 -22.27
C ASN A 536 4.43 20.28 -22.18
N SER A 537 4.67 18.98 -22.12
CA SER A 537 3.59 17.98 -22.10
C SER A 537 2.90 17.93 -20.72
N PRO A 538 1.56 17.76 -20.66
CA PRO A 538 0.84 17.55 -19.39
C PRO A 538 1.28 16.26 -18.66
N ASP A 539 1.92 15.33 -19.36
CA ASP A 539 2.35 14.05 -18.80
C ASP A 539 3.53 14.17 -17.83
N LEU A 540 4.24 15.32 -17.82
CA LEU A 540 5.46 15.55 -17.03
C LEU A 540 5.27 15.21 -15.55
N LEU A 541 4.16 15.68 -14.97
CA LEU A 541 3.85 15.42 -13.56
C LEU A 541 3.65 13.93 -13.30
N SER A 542 2.87 13.25 -14.15
CA SER A 542 2.52 11.83 -13.97
C SER A 542 3.74 10.90 -14.13
N VAL A 543 4.63 11.18 -15.08
CA VAL A 543 5.84 10.38 -15.35
C VAL A 543 6.88 10.63 -14.27
N SER A 544 7.05 11.89 -13.86
CA SER A 544 7.94 12.25 -12.76
C SER A 544 7.49 11.62 -11.44
N GLN A 545 6.18 11.59 -11.16
CA GLN A 545 5.60 10.91 -9.99
C GLN A 545 5.88 9.40 -10.01
N PHE A 546 5.76 8.75 -11.16
CA PHE A 546 6.03 7.32 -11.30
C PHE A 546 7.47 6.98 -10.93
N TYR A 547 8.46 7.56 -11.63
CA TYR A 547 9.85 7.19 -11.39
C TYR A 547 10.39 7.71 -10.05
N SER A 548 9.93 8.88 -9.58
CA SER A 548 10.24 9.33 -8.22
C SER A 548 9.65 8.37 -7.18
N GLY A 549 8.43 7.88 -7.41
CA GLY A 549 7.77 6.89 -6.57
C GLY A 549 8.56 5.58 -6.46
N GLU A 550 9.03 5.06 -7.60
CA GLU A 550 9.90 3.87 -7.68
C GLU A 550 11.20 4.05 -6.89
N LEU A 551 11.87 5.21 -7.06
CA LEU A 551 13.10 5.50 -6.34
C LEU A 551 12.85 5.63 -4.83
N VAL A 552 11.76 6.30 -4.43
CA VAL A 552 11.38 6.42 -3.01
C VAL A 552 11.02 5.05 -2.43
N ALA A 553 10.35 4.17 -3.19
CA ALA A 553 10.08 2.80 -2.77
C ALA A 553 11.38 2.01 -2.55
N TYR A 554 12.37 2.19 -3.42
CA TYR A 554 13.70 1.61 -3.24
C TYR A 554 14.42 2.16 -1.99
N VAL A 555 14.41 3.48 -1.79
CA VAL A 555 14.97 4.11 -0.57
C VAL A 555 14.30 3.55 0.69
N ARG A 556 12.97 3.42 0.70
CA ARG A 556 12.21 2.78 1.79
C ARG A 556 12.64 1.33 2.00
N LYS A 557 12.82 0.54 0.93
CA LYS A 557 13.31 -0.85 1.01
C LYS A 557 14.69 -0.93 1.67
N VAL A 558 15.62 -0.07 1.30
CA VAL A 558 16.98 -0.05 1.88
C VAL A 558 16.94 0.37 3.35
N LEU A 559 16.18 1.42 3.69
CA LEU A 559 16.13 1.95 5.06
C LEU A 559 15.23 1.13 6.01
N GLN A 560 14.36 0.25 5.50
CA GLN A 560 13.50 -0.62 6.32
C GLN A 560 14.28 -1.49 7.32
N ILE A 561 15.56 -1.76 7.05
CA ILE A 561 16.45 -2.50 7.96
C ILE A 561 16.59 -1.84 9.33
N ILE A 562 16.41 -0.52 9.41
CA ILE A 562 16.51 0.27 10.64
C ILE A 562 15.32 -0.09 11.56
N PRO A 563 14.04 0.13 11.16
CA PRO A 563 12.89 -0.38 11.90
C PRO A 563 12.97 -1.89 12.19
N GLU A 564 13.38 -2.73 11.24
CA GLU A 564 13.50 -4.18 11.47
C GLU A 564 14.49 -4.52 12.60
N SER A 565 15.64 -3.83 12.63
CA SER A 565 16.65 -3.99 13.69
C SER A 565 16.14 -3.45 15.02
N MET A 566 15.43 -2.31 15.02
CA MET A 566 14.78 -1.75 16.21
C MET A 566 13.75 -2.73 16.79
N PHE A 567 12.89 -3.34 15.97
CA PHE A 567 11.91 -4.32 16.41
C PHE A 567 12.52 -5.63 16.89
N THR A 568 13.68 -6.01 16.35
CA THR A 568 14.45 -7.16 16.86
C THR A 568 14.95 -6.90 18.28
N SER A 569 15.41 -5.68 18.57
CA SER A 569 15.75 -5.24 19.93
C SER A 569 14.50 -5.12 20.81
N LEU A 570 13.41 -4.55 20.27
CA LEU A 570 12.13 -4.39 20.97
C LEU A 570 11.54 -5.73 21.39
N ALA A 571 11.61 -6.77 20.54
CA ALA A 571 11.12 -8.10 20.88
C ALA A 571 11.84 -8.69 22.10
N LYS A 572 13.12 -8.38 22.28
CA LYS A 572 13.87 -8.76 23.49
C LYS A 572 13.41 -7.95 24.71
N ILE A 573 13.14 -6.66 24.53
CA ILE A 573 12.56 -5.80 25.58
C ILE A 573 11.19 -6.33 26.01
N ILE A 574 10.29 -6.61 25.07
CA ILE A 574 8.96 -7.21 25.32
C ILE A 574 9.10 -8.48 26.17
N LYS A 575 10.00 -9.39 25.77
CA LYS A 575 10.23 -10.64 26.51
C LYS A 575 10.69 -10.38 27.94
N LEU A 576 11.67 -9.48 28.14
CA LEU A 576 12.18 -9.09 29.46
C LEU A 576 11.08 -8.45 30.31
N GLN A 577 10.25 -7.58 29.73
CA GLN A 577 9.17 -6.89 30.44
C GLN A 577 8.02 -7.81 30.86
N ILE A 578 7.67 -8.80 30.04
CA ILE A 578 6.55 -9.72 30.34
C ILE A 578 6.98 -10.82 31.32
N HIS A 579 8.17 -11.40 31.13
CA HIS A 579 8.54 -12.64 31.83
C HIS A 579 9.57 -12.45 32.94
N ASP A 580 10.46 -11.46 32.83
CA ASP A 580 11.62 -11.35 33.71
C ASP A 580 11.50 -10.18 34.69
N ILE A 581 10.87 -9.07 34.29
CA ILE A 581 10.71 -7.86 35.10
C ILE A 581 9.40 -7.92 35.88
N MET A 582 9.50 -7.83 37.20
CA MET A 582 8.36 -7.73 38.10
C MET A 582 7.84 -6.30 38.13
N GLU A 583 6.53 -6.15 37.97
CA GLU A 583 5.86 -4.87 38.10
C GLU A 583 5.93 -4.36 39.55
N VAL A 584 6.36 -3.10 39.73
CA VAL A 584 6.57 -2.54 41.06
C VAL A 584 5.22 -2.10 41.63
N PRO A 585 4.77 -2.65 42.78
CA PRO A 585 3.51 -2.25 43.37
C PRO A 585 3.56 -0.81 43.88
N THR A 586 2.39 -0.18 44.01
CA THR A 586 2.25 1.19 44.51
C THR A 586 2.73 1.36 45.96
N ARG A 587 2.81 0.27 46.74
CA ARG A 587 3.42 0.20 48.07
C ARG A 587 4.31 -1.04 48.15
N LEU A 588 5.56 -0.86 48.58
CA LEU A 588 6.56 -1.92 48.66
C LEU A 588 7.28 -1.90 50.01
N ASP A 589 7.38 -3.07 50.65
CA ASP A 589 8.18 -3.24 51.87
C ASP A 589 9.67 -3.00 51.57
N LYS A 590 10.36 -2.27 52.44
CA LYS A 590 11.78 -1.89 52.26
C LYS A 590 12.69 -3.09 51.97
N ASP A 591 12.44 -4.22 52.65
CA ASP A 591 13.26 -5.43 52.52
C ASP A 591 13.10 -6.11 51.15
N LYS A 592 11.96 -5.90 50.47
CA LYS A 592 11.68 -6.42 49.13
C LYS A 592 12.24 -5.52 48.02
N LEU A 593 12.72 -4.32 48.32
CA LEU A 593 13.25 -3.37 47.33
C LEU A 593 14.35 -4.01 46.46
N LYS A 594 15.22 -4.83 47.06
CA LYS A 594 16.30 -5.51 46.35
C LYS A 594 15.78 -6.50 45.32
N ASP A 595 14.70 -7.22 45.63
CA ASP A 595 14.09 -8.22 44.76
C ASP A 595 13.41 -7.56 43.55
N TYR A 596 12.74 -6.42 43.74
CA TYR A 596 12.09 -5.65 42.66
C TYR A 596 13.06 -4.76 41.86
N SER A 597 14.27 -4.54 42.36
CA SER A 597 15.28 -3.72 41.67
C SER A 597 15.74 -4.36 40.36
N GLN A 598 15.87 -5.69 40.32
CA GLN A 598 16.19 -6.50 39.13
C GLN A 598 17.23 -5.86 38.20
N LEU A 599 18.34 -5.39 38.79
CA LEU A 599 19.33 -4.54 38.12
C LEU A 599 19.88 -5.14 36.83
N GLY A 600 20.09 -6.46 36.78
CA GLY A 600 20.58 -7.15 35.58
C GLY A 600 19.60 -7.07 34.39
N ALA A 601 18.33 -7.41 34.63
CA ALA A 601 17.29 -7.33 33.59
C ALA A 601 17.05 -5.89 33.14
N ARG A 602 17.03 -4.93 34.08
CA ARG A 602 16.89 -3.50 33.78
C ARG A 602 18.08 -2.94 33.00
N TYR A 603 19.31 -3.39 33.30
CA TYR A 603 20.50 -3.01 32.55
C TYR A 603 20.44 -3.50 31.10
N GLU A 604 20.01 -4.74 30.87
CA GLU A 604 19.82 -5.25 29.50
C GLU A 604 18.73 -4.48 28.74
N VAL A 605 17.62 -4.12 29.38
CA VAL A 605 16.62 -3.22 28.78
C VAL A 605 17.23 -1.87 28.41
N ALA A 606 18.01 -1.25 29.30
CA ALA A 606 18.66 0.03 29.03
C ALA A 606 19.66 -0.07 27.85
N LYS A 607 20.44 -1.15 27.77
CA LYS A 607 21.39 -1.42 26.69
C LYS A 607 20.68 -1.59 25.34
N LEU A 608 19.58 -2.34 25.30
CA LEU A 608 18.76 -2.51 24.09
C LEU A 608 18.10 -1.20 23.66
N THR A 609 17.65 -0.41 24.62
CA THR A 609 17.03 0.91 24.39
C THR A 609 18.06 1.90 23.83
N HIS A 610 19.28 1.89 24.36
CA HIS A 610 20.37 2.68 23.80
C HIS A 610 20.68 2.26 22.35
N ALA A 611 20.71 0.96 22.04
CA ALA A 611 20.88 0.51 20.67
C ALA A 611 19.76 1.01 19.74
N ILE A 612 18.50 1.00 20.19
CA ILE A 612 17.36 1.59 19.45
C ILE A 612 17.59 3.09 19.21
N SER A 613 18.06 3.84 20.21
CA SER A 613 18.33 5.28 20.05
C SER A 613 19.41 5.59 19.00
N ILE A 614 20.46 4.76 18.89
CA ILE A 614 21.51 4.93 17.86
C ILE A 614 20.93 4.74 16.45
N PHE A 615 20.03 3.77 16.27
CA PHE A 615 19.34 3.56 15.00
C PHE A 615 18.47 4.76 14.62
N THR A 616 17.72 5.31 15.59
CA THR A 616 16.92 6.52 15.40
C THR A 616 17.79 7.72 15.06
N GLU A 617 18.90 7.93 15.77
CA GLU A 617 19.82 9.03 15.51
C GLU A 617 20.41 8.93 14.09
N GLY A 618 20.83 7.73 13.66
CA GLY A 618 21.41 7.50 12.34
C GLY A 618 20.49 7.89 11.17
N ILE A 619 19.18 7.59 11.25
CA ILE A 619 18.22 8.02 10.23
C ILE A 619 17.90 9.52 10.33
N LEU A 620 17.83 10.09 11.54
CA LEU A 620 17.55 11.51 11.74
C LEU A 620 18.74 12.43 11.37
N MET A 621 19.96 11.89 11.32
CA MET A 621 21.13 12.60 10.77
C MET A 621 21.01 12.85 9.25
N MET A 622 20.17 12.08 8.55
CA MET A 622 19.89 12.33 7.14
C MET A 622 19.11 13.63 7.00
N LYS A 623 19.56 14.54 6.13
CA LYS A 623 18.79 15.76 5.84
C LYS A 623 17.59 15.41 4.97
N THR A 624 16.50 16.17 5.13
CA THR A 624 15.37 16.13 4.20
C THR A 624 15.85 16.36 2.77
N THR A 625 15.45 15.48 1.86
CA THR A 625 16.05 15.41 0.52
C THR A 625 14.97 15.34 -0.54
N LEU A 626 15.11 16.15 -1.59
CA LEU A 626 14.27 16.06 -2.77
C LEU A 626 14.80 14.91 -3.65
N VAL A 627 14.01 13.88 -3.84
CA VAL A 627 14.32 12.71 -4.67
C VAL A 627 13.38 12.72 -5.86
N GLY A 628 13.89 13.16 -7.02
CA GLY A 628 13.05 13.53 -8.16
C GLY A 628 12.16 14.72 -7.81
N ILE A 629 10.85 14.52 -7.78
CA ILE A 629 9.89 15.55 -7.32
C ILE A 629 9.30 15.27 -5.92
N ILE A 630 9.68 14.17 -5.29
CA ILE A 630 9.15 13.78 -3.98
C ILE A 630 10.13 14.20 -2.89
N LYS A 631 9.63 14.96 -1.92
CA LYS A 631 10.41 15.35 -0.74
C LYS A 631 10.40 14.19 0.26
N VAL A 632 11.57 13.62 0.50
CA VAL A 632 11.78 12.52 1.44
C VAL A 632 12.18 13.09 2.80
N ASP A 633 11.28 12.94 3.78
CA ASP A 633 11.52 13.29 5.18
C ASP A 633 11.97 12.04 5.98
N PRO A 634 13.21 12.01 6.52
CA PRO A 634 13.70 10.89 7.31
C PRO A 634 12.85 10.59 8.55
N LYS A 635 12.22 11.60 9.18
CA LYS A 635 11.34 11.36 10.32
C LYS A 635 10.09 10.58 9.91
N GLN A 636 9.47 10.99 8.81
CA GLN A 636 8.32 10.29 8.24
C GLN A 636 8.69 8.88 7.75
N LEU A 637 9.87 8.71 7.13
CA LEU A 637 10.37 7.39 6.73
C LEU A 637 10.53 6.44 7.92
N LEU A 638 11.08 6.95 9.04
CA LEU A 638 11.23 6.17 10.26
C LEU A 638 9.84 5.77 10.81
N GLU A 639 8.91 6.73 10.88
CA GLU A 639 7.55 6.47 11.36
C GLU A 639 6.83 5.43 10.49
N ASP A 640 6.84 5.59 9.17
CA ASP A 640 6.25 4.65 8.21
C ASP A 640 6.88 3.25 8.33
N GLY A 641 8.20 3.19 8.52
CA GLY A 641 8.94 1.95 8.72
C GLY A 641 8.60 1.23 10.02
N ILE A 642 8.43 1.98 11.11
CA ILE A 642 7.96 1.48 12.41
C ILE A 642 6.52 0.97 12.32
N ARG A 643 5.62 1.74 11.70
CA ARG A 643 4.24 1.33 11.41
C ARG A 643 4.22 0.02 10.61
N LYS A 644 5.06 -0.10 9.58
CA LYS A 644 5.15 -1.31 8.74
C LYS A 644 5.59 -2.55 9.52
N GLU A 645 6.61 -2.44 10.38
CA GLU A 645 7.00 -3.56 11.24
C GLU A 645 5.92 -3.87 12.28
N LEU A 646 5.27 -2.86 12.87
CA LEU A 646 4.17 -3.06 13.81
C LEU A 646 3.04 -3.87 13.15
N VAL A 647 2.56 -3.42 11.99
CA VAL A 647 1.50 -4.09 11.21
C VAL A 647 1.87 -5.52 10.90
N LYS A 648 3.10 -5.76 10.42
CA LYS A 648 3.58 -7.11 10.10
C LYS A 648 3.59 -8.03 11.33
N ARG A 649 4.06 -7.55 12.48
CA ARG A 649 4.20 -8.35 13.71
C ARG A 649 2.84 -8.63 14.35
N VAL A 650 1.98 -7.61 14.46
CA VAL A 650 0.63 -7.74 15.04
C VAL A 650 -0.25 -8.61 14.15
N ALA A 651 -0.28 -8.39 12.83
CA ALA A 651 -1.08 -9.21 11.92
C ALA A 651 -0.63 -10.69 11.95
N TYR A 652 0.67 -10.95 12.04
CA TYR A 652 1.19 -12.31 12.18
C TYR A 652 0.83 -12.95 13.53
N ALA A 653 0.94 -12.19 14.64
CA ALA A 653 0.55 -12.66 15.96
C ALA A 653 -0.94 -13.06 15.99
N LEU A 654 -1.82 -12.19 15.51
CA LEU A 654 -3.26 -12.46 15.41
C LEU A 654 -3.57 -13.66 14.51
N HIS A 655 -2.92 -13.74 13.34
CA HIS A 655 -3.10 -14.86 12.43
C HIS A 655 -2.72 -16.19 13.09
N LYS A 656 -1.55 -16.26 13.74
CA LYS A 656 -1.00 -17.50 14.31
C LYS A 656 -1.70 -17.91 15.62
N GLY A 657 -1.96 -16.96 16.52
CA GLY A 657 -2.49 -17.31 17.84
C GLY A 657 -3.98 -17.68 17.82
N LEU A 658 -4.75 -17.11 16.89
CA LEU A 658 -6.18 -17.42 16.71
C LEU A 658 -6.40 -18.50 15.64
N ILE A 659 -5.63 -19.59 15.73
CA ILE A 659 -5.87 -20.84 15.01
C ILE A 659 -6.41 -21.85 16.02
N PHE A 660 -7.58 -22.42 15.75
CA PHE A 660 -8.26 -23.36 16.64
C PHE A 660 -8.30 -24.75 16.02
N ASN A 661 -8.22 -25.79 16.87
CA ASN A 661 -8.42 -27.16 16.44
C ASN A 661 -9.90 -27.58 16.63
N PRO A 662 -10.68 -27.82 15.55
CA PRO A 662 -12.09 -28.17 15.67
C PRO A 662 -12.34 -29.50 16.40
N LYS A 663 -11.33 -30.36 16.51
CA LYS A 663 -11.41 -31.68 17.17
C LYS A 663 -11.01 -31.65 18.65
N ALA A 664 -10.61 -30.50 19.19
CA ALA A 664 -10.24 -30.39 20.59
C ALA A 664 -11.46 -30.67 21.50
N LYS A 665 -11.27 -31.53 22.52
CA LYS A 665 -12.33 -31.90 23.47
C LYS A 665 -12.69 -30.72 24.39
N PRO A 666 -11.76 -30.12 25.15
CA PRO A 666 -11.98 -28.81 25.75
C PRO A 666 -11.77 -27.71 24.69
N SER A 667 -12.54 -26.62 24.79
CA SER A 667 -12.32 -25.44 23.95
C SER A 667 -10.96 -24.81 24.24
N GLU A 668 -10.19 -24.55 23.19
CA GLU A 668 -8.91 -23.83 23.27
C GLU A 668 -9.10 -22.30 23.25
N LEU A 669 -10.35 -21.81 23.12
CA LEU A 669 -10.66 -20.40 22.90
C LEU A 669 -10.15 -19.50 24.03
N MET A 670 -10.57 -19.75 25.27
CA MET A 670 -10.19 -18.91 26.42
C MET A 670 -8.68 -18.90 26.70
N PRO A 671 -7.97 -20.04 26.72
CA PRO A 671 -6.52 -20.05 26.86
C PRO A 671 -5.80 -19.24 25.77
N LYS A 672 -6.22 -19.38 24.50
CA LYS A 672 -5.61 -18.67 23.37
C LYS A 672 -5.89 -17.17 23.41
N LEU A 673 -7.09 -16.76 23.83
CA LEU A 673 -7.41 -15.34 24.03
C LEU A 673 -6.53 -14.73 25.11
N LYS A 674 -6.35 -15.40 26.25
CA LYS A 674 -5.47 -14.92 27.33
C LYS A 674 -4.01 -14.77 26.92
N GLU A 675 -3.48 -15.75 26.18
CA GLU A 675 -2.12 -15.68 25.64
C GLU A 675 -1.98 -14.51 24.63
N MET A 676 -2.99 -14.31 23.79
CA MET A 676 -2.99 -13.22 22.82
C MET A 676 -3.14 -11.86 23.49
N ALA A 677 -4.01 -11.72 24.49
CA ALA A 677 -4.15 -10.49 25.27
C ALA A 677 -2.81 -10.08 25.93
N ALA A 678 -2.10 -11.03 26.54
CA ALA A 678 -0.77 -10.78 27.10
C ALA A 678 0.25 -10.35 26.03
N THR A 679 0.18 -10.94 24.84
CA THR A 679 1.02 -10.56 23.70
C THR A 679 0.73 -9.14 23.22
N MET A 680 -0.55 -8.76 23.13
CA MET A 680 -1.00 -7.43 22.69
C MET A 680 -0.67 -6.35 23.72
N ASP A 681 -0.88 -6.61 25.01
CA ASP A 681 -0.44 -5.74 26.11
C ASP A 681 1.08 -5.54 26.11
N GLY A 682 1.85 -6.60 25.83
CA GLY A 682 3.30 -6.53 25.64
C GLY A 682 3.72 -5.53 24.55
N PHE A 683 3.05 -5.56 23.39
CA PHE A 683 3.30 -4.57 22.34
C PHE A 683 2.90 -3.15 22.78
N TYR A 684 1.73 -2.99 23.40
CA TYR A 684 1.24 -1.70 23.89
C TYR A 684 2.23 -1.03 24.85
N ARG A 685 2.61 -1.73 25.94
CA ARG A 685 3.56 -1.23 26.95
C ARG A 685 4.94 -0.93 26.36
N SER A 686 5.41 -1.76 25.43
CA SER A 686 6.70 -1.53 24.79
C SER A 686 6.70 -0.29 23.88
N PHE A 687 5.58 -0.01 23.19
CA PHE A 687 5.43 1.22 22.41
C PHE A 687 5.33 2.46 23.29
N GLU A 688 4.61 2.37 24.41
CA GLU A 688 4.58 3.40 25.44
C GLU A 688 5.99 3.70 25.97
N TYR A 689 6.80 2.66 26.18
CA TYR A 689 8.16 2.79 26.69
C TYR A 689 9.13 3.43 25.68
N ILE A 690 9.12 3.03 24.41
CA ILE A 690 10.11 3.52 23.44
C ILE A 690 9.79 4.90 22.84
N GLN A 691 8.56 5.39 23.00
CA GLN A 691 8.06 6.58 22.29
C GLN A 691 8.95 7.81 22.48
N ASP A 692 9.46 8.02 23.71
CA ASP A 692 10.32 9.17 24.04
C ASP A 692 11.72 9.04 23.43
N TYR A 693 12.27 7.81 23.37
CA TYR A 693 13.59 7.53 22.81
C TYR A 693 13.62 7.61 21.28
N VAL A 694 12.46 7.43 20.64
CA VAL A 694 12.32 7.44 19.18
C VAL A 694 11.70 8.76 18.68
N SER A 695 11.17 9.60 19.57
CA SER A 695 10.50 10.87 19.26
C SER A 695 9.29 10.70 18.32
N ILE A 696 8.46 9.68 18.60
CA ILE A 696 7.23 9.36 17.88
C ILE A 696 6.05 9.23 18.84
N TYR A 697 4.82 9.43 18.36
CA TYR A 697 3.61 9.21 19.16
C TYR A 697 3.22 7.72 19.16
N GLY A 698 3.92 6.93 19.98
CA GLY A 698 3.80 5.46 19.99
C GLY A 698 2.38 4.95 20.21
N LEU A 699 1.66 5.49 21.20
CA LEU A 699 0.29 5.08 21.54
C LEU A 699 -0.73 5.44 20.43
N LYS A 700 -0.54 6.59 19.78
CA LYS A 700 -1.38 6.98 18.64
C LYS A 700 -1.19 6.03 17.47
N ILE A 701 0.07 5.71 17.14
CA ILE A 701 0.41 4.75 16.08
C ILE A 701 -0.19 3.38 16.39
N TRP A 702 -0.08 2.91 17.64
CA TRP A 702 -0.70 1.67 18.07
C TRP A 702 -2.20 1.65 17.80
N GLN A 703 -2.93 2.67 18.24
CA GLN A 703 -4.38 2.75 18.06
C GLN A 703 -4.79 2.79 16.58
N GLU A 704 -4.10 3.60 15.77
CA GLU A 704 -4.36 3.72 14.32
C GLU A 704 -4.12 2.39 13.60
N GLU A 705 -2.96 1.76 13.82
CA GLU A 705 -2.57 0.56 13.07
C GLU A 705 -3.34 -0.69 13.52
N VAL A 706 -3.61 -0.87 14.82
CA VAL A 706 -4.43 -2.00 15.31
C VAL A 706 -5.86 -1.90 14.78
N SER A 707 -6.44 -0.69 14.80
CA SER A 707 -7.76 -0.45 14.18
C SER A 707 -7.75 -0.81 12.70
N ARG A 708 -6.72 -0.37 11.96
CA ARG A 708 -6.57 -0.65 10.53
C ARG A 708 -6.45 -2.14 10.23
N ILE A 709 -5.64 -2.87 11.00
CA ILE A 709 -5.45 -4.32 10.84
C ILE A 709 -6.77 -5.07 11.04
N ILE A 710 -7.48 -4.78 12.13
CA ILE A 710 -8.71 -5.50 12.47
C ILE A 710 -9.80 -5.21 11.44
N ASN A 711 -10.04 -3.93 11.13
CA ASN A 711 -11.09 -3.55 10.19
C ASN A 711 -10.83 -4.08 8.78
N TYR A 712 -9.57 -4.08 8.32
CA TYR A 712 -9.21 -4.72 7.05
C TYR A 712 -9.53 -6.22 7.07
N ASN A 713 -9.15 -6.96 8.11
CA ASN A 713 -9.41 -8.39 8.19
C ASN A 713 -10.92 -8.72 8.29
N VAL A 714 -11.70 -7.84 8.92
CA VAL A 714 -13.17 -7.91 8.94
C VAL A 714 -13.74 -7.68 7.54
N GLU A 715 -13.30 -6.64 6.82
CA GLU A 715 -13.74 -6.35 5.46
C GLU A 715 -13.44 -7.51 4.51
N GLN A 716 -12.22 -8.06 4.58
CA GLN A 716 -11.81 -9.19 3.76
C GLN A 716 -12.57 -10.49 4.09
N GLU A 717 -12.95 -10.71 5.35
CA GLU A 717 -13.85 -11.83 5.69
C GLU A 717 -15.28 -11.59 5.17
N CYS A 718 -15.77 -10.35 5.27
CA CYS A 718 -17.08 -9.96 4.78
C CYS A 718 -17.22 -10.06 3.25
N ASN A 719 -16.13 -9.95 2.49
CA ASN A 719 -16.11 -10.19 1.04
C ASN A 719 -16.67 -11.56 0.63
N SER A 720 -16.67 -12.57 1.52
CA SER A 720 -17.30 -13.88 1.27
C SER A 720 -18.84 -13.84 1.20
N PHE A 721 -19.45 -12.72 1.62
CA PHE A 721 -20.90 -12.49 1.63
C PHE A 721 -21.34 -11.43 0.61
N LEU A 722 -20.40 -10.78 -0.10
CA LEU A 722 -20.68 -9.71 -1.06
C LEU A 722 -20.58 -10.23 -2.51
N ARG A 723 -21.41 -9.66 -3.40
CA ARG A 723 -21.34 -9.91 -4.85
C ARG A 723 -20.15 -9.17 -5.48
N THR A 724 -20.08 -7.85 -5.27
CA THR A 724 -18.94 -7.02 -5.65
C THR A 724 -17.93 -7.03 -4.52
N LYS A 725 -16.73 -7.55 -4.77
CA LYS A 725 -15.70 -7.70 -3.73
C LYS A 725 -14.85 -6.46 -3.64
N ILE A 726 -14.57 -6.03 -2.42
CA ILE A 726 -13.66 -4.91 -2.17
C ILE A 726 -12.23 -5.42 -2.35
N GLN A 727 -11.59 -4.98 -3.43
CA GLN A 727 -10.21 -5.33 -3.75
C GLN A 727 -9.23 -4.55 -2.88
N ASP A 728 -7.98 -5.01 -2.79
CA ASP A 728 -6.96 -4.39 -1.93
C ASP A 728 -6.72 -2.92 -2.26
N TRP A 729 -6.75 -2.55 -3.53
CA TRP A 729 -6.57 -1.17 -3.97
C TRP A 729 -7.80 -0.27 -3.71
N GLN A 730 -8.96 -0.87 -3.46
CA GLN A 730 -10.21 -0.17 -3.11
C GLN A 730 -10.40 -0.03 -1.59
N SER A 731 -9.76 -0.92 -0.82
CA SER A 731 -9.89 -0.93 0.64
C SER A 731 -9.29 0.33 1.26
N VAL A 732 -10.09 1.05 2.05
CA VAL A 732 -9.66 2.25 2.79
C VAL A 732 -8.60 1.93 3.85
N TYR A 733 -8.54 0.67 4.29
CA TYR A 733 -7.60 0.20 5.30
C TYR A 733 -6.26 -0.29 4.72
N GLN A 734 -6.20 -0.53 3.41
CA GLN A 734 -4.97 -0.98 2.77
C GLN A 734 -4.11 0.21 2.34
N SER A 735 -2.81 0.11 2.57
CA SER A 735 -1.84 1.13 2.16
C SER A 735 -0.80 0.52 1.23
N THR A 736 -0.45 1.26 0.17
CA THR A 736 0.63 0.88 -0.74
C THR A 736 1.99 0.89 -0.04
N HIS A 737 2.20 1.81 0.92
CA HIS A 737 3.47 1.95 1.62
C HIS A 737 3.59 1.05 2.85
N ILE A 738 2.47 0.85 3.55
CA ILE A 738 2.38 0.07 4.80
C ILE A 738 1.35 -1.05 4.57
N PRO A 739 1.62 -2.05 3.72
CA PRO A 739 0.60 -3.05 3.39
C PRO A 739 0.30 -3.97 4.58
N ILE A 740 -0.98 -4.27 4.80
CA ILE A 740 -1.41 -5.31 5.74
C ILE A 740 -1.21 -6.67 5.04
N PRO A 741 -0.40 -7.58 5.62
CA PRO A 741 -0.08 -8.85 4.99
C PRO A 741 -1.30 -9.76 4.89
N LYS A 742 -1.43 -10.43 3.74
CA LYS A 742 -2.36 -11.55 3.56
C LYS A 742 -1.67 -12.86 3.93
N PHE A 743 -2.42 -13.74 4.56
CA PHE A 743 -1.97 -15.07 4.91
C PHE A 743 -2.83 -16.10 4.17
N PRO A 744 -2.27 -17.27 3.81
CA PRO A 744 -3.06 -18.34 3.21
C PRO A 744 -4.15 -18.82 4.17
N SER A 745 -5.33 -19.15 3.63
CA SER A 745 -6.43 -19.71 4.40
C SER A 745 -6.04 -21.05 5.03
N VAL A 746 -6.28 -21.17 6.34
CA VAL A 746 -6.00 -22.38 7.13
C VAL A 746 -7.25 -23.28 7.21
N ASP A 747 -8.43 -22.67 7.08
CA ASP A 747 -9.75 -23.27 7.16
C ASP A 747 -10.70 -22.59 6.15
N GLU A 748 -12.01 -22.75 6.32
CA GLU A 748 -13.01 -22.06 5.49
C GLU A 748 -13.00 -20.52 5.66
N SER A 749 -12.15 -19.97 6.54
CA SER A 749 -12.09 -18.54 6.86
C SER A 749 -11.04 -17.86 5.99
N ALA A 750 -11.33 -16.65 5.54
CA ALA A 750 -10.34 -15.83 4.86
C ALA A 750 -9.33 -15.25 5.87
N THR A 751 -9.76 -14.90 7.08
CA THR A 751 -8.96 -14.21 8.10
C THR A 751 -9.15 -14.78 9.51
N PHE A 752 -8.38 -14.27 10.48
CA PHE A 752 -8.46 -14.72 11.87
C PHE A 752 -9.79 -14.37 12.55
N ILE A 753 -10.48 -13.31 12.10
CA ILE A 753 -11.75 -12.90 12.71
C ILE A 753 -12.87 -13.88 12.35
N GLY A 754 -12.84 -14.43 11.13
CA GLY A 754 -13.72 -15.52 10.70
C GLY A 754 -13.50 -16.79 11.54
N ARG A 755 -12.24 -17.14 11.81
CA ARG A 755 -11.88 -18.26 12.69
C ARG A 755 -12.40 -18.07 14.10
N LEU A 756 -12.19 -16.89 14.66
CA LEU A 756 -12.69 -16.54 15.99
C LEU A 756 -14.22 -16.64 16.06
N CYS A 757 -14.92 -16.03 15.09
CA CYS A 757 -16.38 -16.07 15.02
C CYS A 757 -16.93 -17.50 14.91
N ARG A 758 -16.34 -18.33 14.05
CA ARG A 758 -16.77 -19.72 13.87
C ARG A 758 -16.48 -20.59 15.09
N GLU A 759 -15.37 -20.37 15.77
CA GLU A 759 -15.07 -21.07 17.02
C GLU A 759 -16.07 -20.69 18.12
N ILE A 760 -16.42 -19.40 18.25
CA ILE A 760 -17.48 -18.93 19.18
C ILE A 760 -18.82 -19.61 18.84
N LEU A 761 -19.20 -19.64 17.56
CA LEU A 761 -20.43 -20.29 17.11
C LEU A 761 -20.42 -21.81 17.35
N ARG A 762 -19.26 -22.46 17.24
CA ARG A 762 -19.10 -23.90 17.49
C ARG A 762 -19.32 -24.23 18.96
N ILE A 763 -18.73 -23.46 19.87
CA ILE A 763 -18.85 -23.74 21.32
C ILE A 763 -20.19 -23.30 21.90
N THR A 764 -20.94 -22.43 21.21
CA THR A 764 -22.28 -21.98 21.62
C THR A 764 -23.40 -22.60 20.79
N ASP A 765 -23.13 -23.71 20.09
CA ASP A 765 -24.10 -24.38 19.21
C ASP A 765 -25.34 -24.85 20.02
N PRO A 766 -26.56 -24.38 19.70
CA PRO A 766 -27.80 -24.76 20.38
C PRO A 766 -28.15 -26.26 20.33
N LYS A 767 -27.46 -27.06 19.48
CA LYS A 767 -27.66 -28.51 19.43
C LYS A 767 -26.98 -29.26 20.58
N VAL A 768 -25.94 -28.66 21.16
CA VAL A 768 -25.11 -29.28 22.20
C VAL A 768 -25.03 -28.45 23.48
N THR A 769 -25.36 -27.15 23.39
CA THR A 769 -25.37 -26.23 24.53
C THR A 769 -26.75 -25.63 24.76
N CYS A 770 -27.01 -25.19 25.99
CA CYS A 770 -28.18 -24.40 26.36
C CYS A 770 -27.76 -23.08 27.01
N TYR A 771 -28.41 -21.98 26.63
CA TYR A 771 -28.17 -20.65 27.16
C TYR A 771 -29.15 -20.30 28.29
N ILE A 772 -28.64 -19.84 29.42
CA ILE A 772 -29.45 -19.39 30.56
C ILE A 772 -29.37 -17.86 30.68
N ASP A 773 -30.44 -17.18 30.28
CA ASP A 773 -30.57 -15.71 30.21
C ASP A 773 -30.29 -15.03 31.56
N GLN A 774 -30.78 -15.62 32.67
CA GLN A 774 -30.59 -15.07 34.01
C GLN A 774 -29.12 -15.08 34.47
N MET A 775 -28.31 -16.01 33.93
CA MET A 775 -26.90 -16.15 34.28
C MET A 775 -25.96 -15.56 33.23
N ASN A 776 -26.46 -15.25 32.02
CA ASN A 776 -25.66 -14.89 30.85
C ASN A 776 -24.58 -15.94 30.52
N THR A 777 -24.93 -17.23 30.64
CA THR A 777 -23.96 -18.34 30.55
C THR A 777 -24.49 -19.48 29.68
N TRP A 778 -23.59 -20.09 28.91
CA TRP A 778 -23.83 -21.30 28.14
C TRP A 778 -23.37 -22.53 28.91
N TYR A 779 -24.21 -23.56 28.95
CA TYR A 779 -23.93 -24.84 29.57
C TYR A 779 -23.99 -25.96 28.54
N ASP A 780 -23.14 -26.97 28.69
CA ASP A 780 -23.19 -28.17 27.86
C ASP A 780 -24.39 -29.04 28.29
N MET A 781 -25.22 -29.44 27.33
CA MET A 781 -26.49 -30.15 27.62
C MET A 781 -26.29 -31.54 28.22
N LYS A 782 -25.13 -32.17 28.01
CA LYS A 782 -24.85 -33.55 28.47
C LYS A 782 -24.12 -33.60 29.81
N SER A 783 -23.10 -32.76 29.95
CA SER A 783 -22.22 -32.71 31.12
C SER A 783 -22.66 -31.68 32.17
N HIS A 784 -23.56 -30.76 31.80
CA HIS A 784 -23.99 -29.62 32.62
C HIS A 784 -22.84 -28.71 33.07
N GLN A 785 -21.68 -28.81 32.42
CA GLN A 785 -20.54 -27.95 32.70
C GLN A 785 -20.72 -26.61 32.00
N GLU A 786 -20.23 -25.55 32.65
CA GLU A 786 -20.13 -24.22 32.06
C GLU A 786 -19.18 -24.27 30.85
N VAL A 787 -19.67 -23.79 29.71
CA VAL A 787 -18.90 -23.71 28.45
C VAL A 787 -18.28 -22.34 28.32
N THR A 788 -19.09 -21.28 28.43
CA THR A 788 -18.64 -19.89 28.37
C THR A 788 -19.68 -18.94 28.96
N ASN A 789 -19.28 -17.70 29.25
CA ASN A 789 -20.10 -16.67 29.90
C ASN A 789 -19.73 -15.27 29.35
N ASN A 790 -20.27 -14.22 29.96
CA ASN A 790 -20.01 -12.83 29.58
C ASN A 790 -18.51 -12.44 29.57
N ARG A 791 -17.65 -13.06 30.39
CA ARG A 791 -16.20 -12.79 30.44
C ARG A 791 -15.51 -13.05 29.12
N LEU A 792 -16.07 -13.92 28.26
CA LEU A 792 -15.55 -14.13 26.92
C LEU A 792 -15.44 -12.82 26.14
N PHE A 793 -16.44 -11.95 26.23
CA PHE A 793 -16.47 -10.71 25.46
C PHE A 793 -15.49 -9.68 26.02
N SER A 794 -15.33 -9.62 27.35
CA SER A 794 -14.28 -8.81 27.98
C SER A 794 -12.88 -9.27 27.55
N GLU A 795 -12.63 -10.58 27.52
CA GLU A 795 -11.31 -11.12 27.10
C GLU A 795 -11.06 -10.92 25.59
N ILE A 796 -12.11 -10.98 24.76
CA ILE A 796 -12.00 -10.58 23.35
C ILE A 796 -11.68 -9.09 23.23
N GLN A 797 -12.29 -8.25 24.07
CA GLN A 797 -12.01 -6.82 24.09
C GLN A 797 -10.58 -6.54 24.55
N ASP A 798 -10.06 -7.23 25.57
CA ASP A 798 -8.67 -7.08 25.99
C ASP A 798 -7.69 -7.54 24.89
N THR A 799 -8.09 -8.50 24.07
CA THR A 799 -7.28 -9.05 22.98
C THR A 799 -7.30 -8.19 21.70
N LEU A 800 -8.48 -7.76 21.26
CA LEU A 800 -8.71 -7.13 19.95
C LEU A 800 -9.23 -5.69 20.05
N GLY A 801 -9.41 -5.17 21.27
CA GLY A 801 -10.06 -3.88 21.50
C GLY A 801 -11.52 -3.84 21.07
N THR A 802 -12.10 -2.64 21.13
CA THR A 802 -13.47 -2.36 20.69
C THR A 802 -13.68 -2.66 19.20
N PHE A 803 -12.64 -2.52 18.37
CA PHE A 803 -12.68 -2.84 16.94
C PHE A 803 -12.93 -4.33 16.68
N GLY A 804 -12.38 -5.23 17.50
CA GLY A 804 -12.62 -6.67 17.37
C GLY A 804 -14.06 -7.06 17.61
N LEU A 805 -14.66 -6.52 18.68
CA LEU A 805 -16.06 -6.75 19.04
C LEU A 805 -17.01 -6.17 17.98
N ASN A 806 -16.79 -4.93 17.53
CA ASN A 806 -17.56 -4.34 16.44
C ASN A 806 -17.42 -5.15 15.14
N GLY A 807 -16.21 -5.60 14.82
CA GLY A 807 -15.92 -6.47 13.68
C GLY A 807 -16.68 -7.80 13.73
N LEU A 808 -16.74 -8.44 14.89
CA LEU A 808 -17.53 -9.65 15.12
C LEU A 808 -19.03 -9.38 14.97
N ASP A 809 -19.55 -8.28 15.51
CA ASP A 809 -20.96 -7.90 15.37
C ASP A 809 -21.34 -7.71 13.90
N ARG A 810 -20.49 -7.01 13.13
CA ARG A 810 -20.67 -6.81 11.69
C ARG A 810 -20.62 -8.12 10.91
N LEU A 811 -19.69 -9.03 11.23
CA LEU A 811 -19.63 -10.34 10.60
C LEU A 811 -20.87 -11.18 10.91
N LEU A 812 -21.34 -11.19 12.16
CA LEU A 812 -22.58 -11.85 12.55
C LEU A 812 -23.79 -11.27 11.81
N CYS A 813 -23.83 -9.96 11.53
CA CYS A 813 -24.88 -9.37 10.69
C CYS A 813 -24.91 -10.02 9.30
N PHE A 814 -23.77 -10.13 8.61
CA PHE A 814 -23.70 -10.77 7.28
C PHE A 814 -24.07 -12.26 7.34
N MET A 815 -23.68 -12.96 8.39
CA MET A 815 -24.08 -14.35 8.60
C MET A 815 -25.59 -14.49 8.82
N ILE A 816 -26.22 -13.59 9.58
CA ILE A 816 -27.68 -13.53 9.74
C ILE A 816 -28.36 -13.26 8.39
N VAL A 817 -27.86 -12.30 7.60
CA VAL A 817 -28.39 -12.02 6.24
C VAL A 817 -28.39 -13.29 5.39
N LYS A 818 -27.25 -13.98 5.34
CA LYS A 818 -27.09 -15.21 4.54
C LYS A 818 -28.02 -16.32 5.03
N GLU A 819 -28.12 -16.54 6.35
CA GLU A 819 -29.01 -17.56 6.92
C GLU A 819 -30.49 -17.24 6.67
N LEU A 820 -30.89 -15.96 6.77
CA LEU A 820 -32.26 -15.55 6.46
C LEU A 820 -32.57 -15.71 4.96
N GLN A 821 -31.63 -15.40 4.06
CA GLN A 821 -31.79 -15.64 2.62
C GLN A 821 -31.90 -17.14 2.29
N ASN A 822 -31.07 -17.97 2.93
CA ASN A 822 -31.15 -19.43 2.83
C ASN A 822 -32.50 -19.94 3.33
N PHE A 823 -32.96 -19.43 4.48
CA PHE A 823 -34.26 -19.74 5.05
C PHE A 823 -35.40 -19.37 4.10
N LEU A 824 -35.39 -18.17 3.49
CA LEU A 824 -36.40 -17.76 2.50
C LEU A 824 -36.40 -18.67 1.28
N THR A 825 -35.22 -19.06 0.81
CA THR A 825 -35.07 -19.96 -0.33
C THR A 825 -35.65 -21.33 0.00
N MET A 826 -35.37 -21.86 1.19
CA MET A 826 -35.95 -23.11 1.70
C MET A 826 -37.48 -23.02 1.84
N LEU A 827 -37.98 -21.93 2.41
CA LEU A 827 -39.42 -21.70 2.56
C LEU A 827 -40.14 -21.63 1.21
N GLN A 828 -39.57 -20.91 0.22
CA GLN A 828 -40.17 -20.74 -1.09
C GLN A 828 -40.04 -21.98 -1.99
N LYS A 829 -38.85 -22.59 -2.06
CA LYS A 829 -38.55 -23.68 -3.01
C LYS A 829 -38.93 -25.05 -2.45
N THR A 830 -38.92 -25.24 -1.13
CA THR A 830 -39.20 -26.54 -0.51
C THR A 830 -40.59 -26.57 0.11
N ILE A 831 -40.91 -25.64 1.04
CA ILE A 831 -42.16 -25.71 1.82
C ILE A 831 -43.37 -25.26 1.00
N LEU A 832 -43.31 -24.08 0.35
CA LEU A 832 -44.45 -23.52 -0.38
C LEU A 832 -44.72 -24.20 -1.74
N ARG A 833 -43.81 -25.07 -2.22
CA ARG A 833 -44.05 -25.89 -3.42
C ARG A 833 -44.71 -27.24 -3.10
N ASP A 834 -44.67 -27.69 -1.85
CA ASP A 834 -45.33 -28.94 -1.44
C ASP A 834 -46.84 -28.70 -1.27
N LYS A 835 -47.62 -29.13 -2.27
CA LYS A 835 -49.07 -28.95 -2.29
C LYS A 835 -49.76 -29.55 -1.07
N ALA A 836 -49.30 -30.70 -0.56
CA ALA A 836 -49.91 -31.34 0.61
C ALA A 836 -49.73 -30.50 1.88
N VAL A 837 -48.56 -29.87 2.03
CA VAL A 837 -48.27 -28.98 3.18
C VAL A 837 -49.03 -27.66 3.05
N VAL A 838 -49.11 -27.09 1.85
CA VAL A 838 -49.87 -25.86 1.58
C VAL A 838 -51.37 -26.06 1.84
N ASP A 839 -51.94 -27.21 1.48
CA ASP A 839 -53.35 -27.50 1.74
C ASP A 839 -53.64 -27.62 3.25
N VAL A 840 -52.67 -28.09 4.05
CA VAL A 840 -52.77 -28.05 5.53
C VAL A 840 -52.77 -26.60 6.04
N PHE A 841 -51.92 -25.71 5.49
CA PHE A 841 -51.92 -24.30 5.89
C PHE A 841 -53.23 -23.58 5.53
N LYS A 842 -53.83 -23.89 4.37
CA LYS A 842 -55.15 -23.37 3.98
C LYS A 842 -56.26 -23.86 4.91
N ALA A 843 -56.28 -25.16 5.22
CA ALA A 843 -57.24 -25.74 6.15
C ALA A 843 -57.11 -25.11 7.54
N MET A 844 -55.88 -24.90 8.02
CA MET A 844 -55.61 -24.23 9.29
C MET A 844 -56.05 -22.76 9.28
N LEU A 845 -55.80 -22.02 8.20
CA LEU A 845 -56.29 -20.63 8.06
C LEU A 845 -57.82 -20.56 8.18
N THR A 846 -58.51 -21.52 7.56
CA THR A 846 -59.96 -21.57 7.57
C THR A 846 -60.48 -21.93 8.97
N ALA A 847 -59.85 -22.91 9.63
CA ALA A 847 -60.22 -23.34 10.99
C ALA A 847 -59.93 -22.28 12.07
N ALA A 848 -58.90 -21.46 11.89
CA ALA A 848 -58.55 -20.38 12.80
C ALA A 848 -59.42 -19.11 12.60
N ASN A 849 -60.17 -18.99 11.50
CA ASN A 849 -60.98 -17.81 11.23
C ASN A 849 -62.41 -17.96 11.79
N PRO A 850 -62.93 -16.95 12.51
CA PRO A 850 -62.30 -15.67 12.86
C PRO A 850 -61.25 -15.81 13.99
N VAL A 851 -60.08 -15.17 13.84
CA VAL A 851 -58.95 -15.27 14.79
C VAL A 851 -59.29 -14.78 16.21
N GLN A 852 -60.30 -13.90 16.33
CA GLN A 852 -60.79 -13.46 17.64
C GLN A 852 -61.70 -14.47 18.35
N GLY A 853 -62.20 -15.50 17.65
CA GLY A 853 -63.06 -16.55 18.21
C GLY A 853 -62.29 -17.72 18.83
N ILE A 854 -63.03 -18.73 19.30
CA ILE A 854 -62.52 -19.97 19.90
C ILE A 854 -62.59 -21.13 18.90
N VAL A 855 -61.55 -21.95 18.82
CA VAL A 855 -61.51 -23.14 17.96
C VAL A 855 -62.11 -24.35 18.70
N VAL A 856 -63.21 -24.87 18.20
CA VAL A 856 -63.87 -26.08 18.74
C VAL A 856 -62.95 -27.29 18.55
N ASN A 857 -62.77 -28.10 19.61
CA ASN A 857 -61.81 -29.22 19.61
C ASN A 857 -60.35 -28.81 19.25
N ALA A 858 -59.96 -27.57 19.55
CA ALA A 858 -58.60 -27.00 19.49
C ALA A 858 -57.46 -28.02 19.65
N SER A 859 -57.42 -28.76 20.77
CA SER A 859 -56.33 -29.72 21.03
C SER A 859 -56.15 -30.75 19.92
N LYS A 860 -57.26 -31.28 19.35
CA LYS A 860 -57.22 -32.24 18.24
C LYS A 860 -56.90 -31.57 16.90
N VAL A 861 -57.44 -30.37 16.65
CA VAL A 861 -57.23 -29.61 15.41
C VAL A 861 -55.76 -29.23 15.27
N TYR A 862 -55.18 -28.63 16.31
CA TYR A 862 -53.77 -28.22 16.34
C TYR A 862 -52.83 -29.42 16.29
N ALA A 863 -53.08 -30.48 17.08
CA ALA A 863 -52.25 -31.69 17.04
C ALA A 863 -52.28 -32.37 15.65
N SER A 864 -53.43 -32.38 14.96
CA SER A 864 -53.54 -32.91 13.61
C SER A 864 -52.73 -32.10 12.59
N ALA A 865 -52.78 -30.75 12.68
CA ALA A 865 -52.02 -29.86 11.82
C ALA A 865 -50.50 -29.99 12.04
N VAL A 866 -50.06 -30.08 13.30
CA VAL A 866 -48.65 -30.32 13.66
C VAL A 866 -48.16 -31.67 13.13
N ALA A 867 -48.93 -32.75 13.35
CA ALA A 867 -48.56 -34.08 12.88
C ALA A 867 -48.37 -34.13 11.34
N LYS A 868 -49.23 -33.45 10.58
CA LYS A 868 -49.14 -33.38 9.11
C LYS A 868 -48.00 -32.51 8.61
N THR A 869 -47.43 -31.64 9.45
CA THR A 869 -46.34 -30.72 9.11
C THR A 869 -45.00 -31.10 9.75
N GLN A 870 -44.93 -32.21 10.48
CA GLN A 870 -43.74 -32.59 11.26
C GLN A 870 -42.44 -32.67 10.44
N LYS A 871 -42.53 -33.09 9.17
CA LYS A 871 -41.38 -33.28 8.27
C LYS A 871 -40.60 -32.00 7.93
N ILE A 872 -41.24 -30.83 8.03
CA ILE A 872 -40.59 -29.55 7.69
C ILE A 872 -39.88 -28.88 8.89
N TRP A 873 -40.21 -29.29 10.12
CA TRP A 873 -39.76 -28.57 11.32
C TRP A 873 -38.30 -28.80 11.72
N GLY A 874 -37.64 -29.87 11.26
CA GLY A 874 -36.23 -30.12 11.58
C GLY A 874 -35.29 -29.04 11.04
N ALA A 875 -35.27 -28.86 9.72
CA ALA A 875 -34.46 -27.82 9.07
C ALA A 875 -34.93 -26.40 9.41
N TYR A 876 -36.22 -26.20 9.65
CA TYR A 876 -36.78 -24.91 10.08
C TYR A 876 -36.27 -24.54 11.48
N LEU A 877 -36.31 -25.47 12.42
CA LEU A 877 -35.81 -25.28 13.79
C LEU A 877 -34.32 -24.94 13.79
N GLU A 878 -33.52 -25.68 13.01
CA GLU A 878 -32.08 -25.43 12.90
C GLU A 878 -31.77 -24.02 12.41
N ALA A 879 -32.44 -23.56 11.34
CA ALA A 879 -32.25 -22.21 10.81
C ALA A 879 -32.63 -21.12 11.83
N ILE A 880 -33.77 -21.28 12.51
CA ILE A 880 -34.26 -20.30 13.50
C ILE A 880 -33.33 -20.25 14.73
N MET A 881 -32.94 -21.40 15.28
CA MET A 881 -32.03 -21.44 16.42
C MET A 881 -30.66 -20.84 16.07
N LYS A 882 -30.15 -21.06 14.86
CA LYS A 882 -28.88 -20.45 14.41
C LYS A 882 -28.97 -18.93 14.34
N VAL A 883 -30.07 -18.38 13.82
CA VAL A 883 -30.32 -16.92 13.85
C VAL A 883 -30.41 -16.41 15.28
N GLY A 884 -31.10 -17.13 16.16
CA GLY A 884 -31.22 -16.78 17.57
C GLY A 884 -29.90 -16.80 18.33
N GLN A 885 -29.07 -17.83 18.11
CA GLN A 885 -27.73 -17.94 18.66
C GLN A 885 -26.90 -16.70 18.28
N MET A 886 -26.86 -16.35 16.99
CA MET A 886 -26.15 -15.17 16.52
C MET A 886 -26.68 -13.89 17.17
N GLN A 887 -27.99 -13.77 17.35
CA GLN A 887 -28.59 -12.59 18.01
C GLN A 887 -28.26 -12.49 19.50
N ILE A 888 -28.19 -13.61 20.24
CA ILE A 888 -27.71 -13.59 21.63
C ILE A 888 -26.27 -13.09 21.67
N LEU A 889 -25.40 -13.61 20.80
CA LEU A 889 -24.00 -13.16 20.73
C LEU A 889 -23.92 -11.66 20.43
N ARG A 890 -24.69 -11.15 19.47
CA ARG A 890 -24.76 -9.70 19.16
C ARG A 890 -25.23 -8.87 20.36
N GLN A 891 -26.21 -9.34 21.12
CA GLN A 891 -26.67 -8.66 22.34
C GLN A 891 -25.58 -8.62 23.42
N GLN A 892 -24.86 -9.72 23.64
CA GLN A 892 -23.76 -9.75 24.61
C GLN A 892 -22.59 -8.86 24.18
N ILE A 893 -22.26 -8.81 22.88
CA ILE A 893 -21.27 -7.86 22.34
C ILE A 893 -21.71 -6.41 22.57
N ALA A 894 -22.96 -6.07 22.27
CA ALA A 894 -23.47 -4.72 22.49
C ALA A 894 -23.45 -4.33 23.97
N ASN A 895 -23.77 -5.27 24.88
CA ASN A 895 -23.70 -5.04 26.32
C ASN A 895 -22.28 -4.75 26.79
N GLU A 896 -21.29 -5.52 26.34
CA GLU A 896 -19.87 -5.32 26.70
C GLU A 896 -19.33 -3.98 26.17
N LEU A 897 -19.63 -3.65 24.91
CA LEU A 897 -19.25 -2.36 24.31
C LEU A 897 -19.88 -1.18 25.07
N ASN A 898 -21.14 -1.30 25.47
CA ASN A 898 -21.83 -0.28 26.25
C ASN A 898 -21.21 -0.11 27.65
N TYR A 899 -20.92 -1.24 28.30
CA TYR A 899 -20.28 -1.26 29.62
C TYR A 899 -18.91 -0.58 29.59
N SER A 900 -18.03 -0.98 28.66
CA SER A 900 -16.71 -0.36 28.50
C SER A 900 -16.81 1.10 28.10
N CYS A 901 -17.67 1.48 27.14
CA CYS A 901 -17.81 2.87 26.72
C CYS A 901 -18.22 3.80 27.88
N LYS A 902 -19.09 3.32 28.79
CA LYS A 902 -19.51 4.06 29.99
C LYS A 902 -18.41 4.19 31.02
N PHE A 903 -17.51 3.22 31.10
CA PHE A 903 -16.39 3.21 32.02
C PHE A 903 -15.21 4.04 31.50
N ASP A 904 -14.74 3.75 30.28
CA ASP A 904 -13.54 4.33 29.69
C ASP A 904 -13.78 5.73 29.09
N SER A 905 -15.01 6.03 28.67
CA SER A 905 -15.34 7.26 27.93
C SER A 905 -16.71 7.83 28.31
N LYS A 906 -16.93 8.01 29.63
CA LYS A 906 -18.21 8.48 30.21
C LYS A 906 -18.82 9.72 29.53
N HIS A 907 -18.00 10.72 29.20
CA HIS A 907 -18.49 11.95 28.56
C HIS A 907 -18.97 11.71 27.13
N LEU A 908 -18.27 10.87 26.36
CA LEU A 908 -18.67 10.49 25.01
C LEU A 908 -19.97 9.68 25.04
N ALA A 909 -20.08 8.71 25.95
CA ALA A 909 -21.28 7.91 26.12
C ALA A 909 -22.50 8.80 26.44
N ALA A 910 -22.37 9.74 27.38
CA ALA A 910 -23.44 10.67 27.74
C ALA A 910 -23.82 11.59 26.56
N ALA A 911 -22.85 12.10 25.81
CA ALA A 911 -23.10 12.93 24.64
C ALA A 911 -23.85 12.16 23.55
N LEU A 912 -23.42 10.93 23.23
CA LEU A 912 -24.07 10.07 22.24
C LEU A 912 -25.49 9.68 22.66
N GLU A 913 -25.71 9.30 23.93
CA GLU A 913 -27.05 8.99 24.44
C GLU A 913 -27.99 10.20 24.37
N ASN A 914 -27.51 11.40 24.72
CA ASN A 914 -28.31 12.62 24.65
C ASN A 914 -28.62 13.02 23.22
N LEU A 915 -27.63 12.93 22.31
CA LEU A 915 -27.82 13.21 20.90
C LEU A 915 -28.84 12.26 20.27
N ASN A 916 -28.74 10.95 20.56
CA ASN A 916 -29.70 9.96 20.08
C ASN A 916 -31.11 10.22 20.61
N LYS A 917 -31.26 10.53 21.90
CA LYS A 917 -32.57 10.86 22.50
C LYS A 917 -33.18 12.12 21.88
N SER A 918 -32.38 13.18 21.70
CA SER A 918 -32.84 14.44 21.08
C SER A 918 -33.31 14.20 19.65
N LEU A 919 -32.50 13.50 18.86
CA LEU A 919 -32.81 13.19 17.47
C LEU A 919 -34.08 12.33 17.33
N LEU A 920 -34.25 11.31 18.18
CA LEU A 920 -35.47 10.50 18.18
C LEU A 920 -36.70 11.31 18.61
N ALA A 921 -36.56 12.24 19.56
CA ALA A 921 -37.63 13.14 19.96
C ALA A 921 -38.04 14.10 18.82
N ASP A 922 -37.07 14.64 18.08
CA ASP A 922 -37.32 15.50 16.92
C ASP A 922 -38.03 14.72 15.79
N ILE A 923 -37.63 13.47 15.54
CA ILE A 923 -38.29 12.58 14.58
C ILE A 923 -39.73 12.29 15.02
N GLU A 924 -39.96 11.97 16.29
CA GLU A 924 -41.31 11.71 16.81
C GLU A 924 -42.19 12.96 16.74
N ALA A 925 -41.64 14.13 17.04
CA ALA A 925 -42.32 15.40 16.91
C ALA A 925 -42.71 15.70 15.46
N HIS A 926 -41.85 15.40 14.49
CA HIS A 926 -42.17 15.52 13.06
C HIS A 926 -43.34 14.61 12.63
N TYR A 927 -43.41 13.38 13.13
CA TYR A 927 -44.54 12.49 12.83
C TYR A 927 -45.87 12.98 13.43
N GLN A 928 -45.81 13.78 14.49
CA GLN A 928 -46.99 14.43 15.09
C GLN A 928 -47.35 15.75 14.37
N ASP A 929 -46.33 16.52 13.97
CA ASP A 929 -46.44 17.78 13.22
C ASP A 929 -45.42 17.82 12.06
N PRO A 930 -45.87 17.58 10.81
CA PRO A 930 -45.00 17.57 9.63
C PRO A 930 -44.30 18.90 9.33
N SER A 931 -44.63 20.00 10.01
CA SER A 931 -43.95 21.29 9.86
C SER A 931 -42.59 21.36 10.57
N LEU A 932 -42.32 20.43 11.49
CA LEU A 932 -41.06 20.33 12.22
C LEU A 932 -39.96 19.68 11.38
N PRO A 933 -38.67 19.92 11.66
CA PRO A 933 -37.57 19.42 10.83
C PRO A 933 -37.40 17.89 10.94
N TYR A 934 -37.23 17.23 9.79
CA TYR A 934 -36.83 15.82 9.67
C TYR A 934 -35.54 15.74 8.83
N PRO A 935 -34.56 14.89 9.19
CA PRO A 935 -33.37 14.69 8.37
C PRO A 935 -33.79 14.18 6.97
N LYS A 936 -33.58 15.00 5.95
CA LYS A 936 -33.89 14.62 4.56
C LYS A 936 -33.06 13.39 4.12
N GLU A 937 -33.53 12.67 3.10
CA GLU A 937 -32.87 11.45 2.60
C GLU A 937 -31.42 11.65 2.14
N ASP A 938 -31.05 12.87 1.73
CA ASP A 938 -29.70 13.29 1.35
C ASP A 938 -28.79 13.63 2.55
N ASN A 939 -29.32 13.64 3.78
CA ASN A 939 -28.57 13.94 4.98
C ASN A 939 -27.91 12.67 5.58
N THR A 940 -26.57 12.68 5.69
CA THR A 940 -25.79 11.55 6.22
C THR A 940 -25.86 11.40 7.74
N LEU A 941 -26.47 12.34 8.47
CA LEU A 941 -26.51 12.38 9.93
C LEU A 941 -26.97 11.06 10.56
N LEU A 942 -28.09 10.48 10.07
CA LEU A 942 -28.63 9.23 10.60
C LEU A 942 -27.66 8.07 10.39
N TYR A 943 -26.99 8.04 9.24
CA TYR A 943 -26.02 7.00 8.90
C TYR A 943 -24.76 7.10 9.79
N GLU A 944 -24.20 8.30 9.93
CA GLU A 944 -23.01 8.56 10.74
C GLU A 944 -23.24 8.29 12.23
N ILE A 945 -24.34 8.80 12.79
CA ILE A 945 -24.69 8.57 14.20
C ILE A 945 -24.90 7.08 14.48
N THR A 946 -25.55 6.35 13.56
CA THR A 946 -25.77 4.91 13.74
C THR A 946 -24.45 4.16 13.90
N ALA A 947 -23.43 4.49 13.11
CA ALA A 947 -22.11 3.86 13.24
C ALA A 947 -21.47 4.12 14.62
N TYR A 948 -21.59 5.34 15.16
CA TYR A 948 -21.11 5.66 16.50
C TYR A 948 -21.90 4.96 17.61
N LEU A 949 -23.23 4.89 17.47
CA LEU A 949 -24.10 4.17 18.43
C LEU A 949 -23.83 2.66 18.42
N GLU A 950 -23.60 2.07 17.25
CA GLU A 950 -23.22 0.66 17.12
C GLU A 950 -21.86 0.41 17.79
N ALA A 951 -20.85 1.25 17.54
CA ALA A 951 -19.54 1.15 18.17
C ALA A 951 -19.55 1.34 19.69
N ALA A 952 -20.47 2.16 20.21
CA ALA A 952 -20.65 2.37 21.65
C ALA A 952 -21.59 1.33 22.31
N GLY A 953 -22.13 0.36 21.55
CA GLY A 953 -23.11 -0.60 22.08
C GLY A 953 -24.44 0.02 22.48
N ILE A 954 -24.77 1.22 21.97
CA ILE A 954 -26.03 1.95 22.23
C ILE A 954 -27.02 1.64 21.10
N HIS A 955 -27.29 0.36 20.87
CA HIS A 955 -28.25 -0.09 19.85
C HIS A 955 -28.96 -1.37 20.30
N ASN A 956 -30.07 -1.73 19.63
CA ASN A 956 -30.76 -2.99 19.87
C ASN A 956 -30.63 -3.90 18.63
N PRO A 957 -29.81 -4.97 18.68
CA PRO A 957 -29.62 -5.90 17.56
C PRO A 957 -30.92 -6.51 17.01
N LEU A 958 -31.93 -6.71 17.86
CA LEU A 958 -33.22 -7.29 17.47
C LEU A 958 -34.09 -6.36 16.62
N ASN A 959 -33.82 -5.06 16.64
CA ASN A 959 -34.57 -4.08 15.85
C ASN A 959 -34.02 -3.90 14.43
N LYS A 960 -32.86 -4.49 14.12
CA LYS A 960 -32.21 -4.34 12.80
C LYS A 960 -32.97 -5.12 11.72
N ILE A 961 -33.13 -4.49 10.55
CA ILE A 961 -33.65 -5.11 9.34
C ILE A 961 -32.45 -5.56 8.51
N TYR A 962 -32.35 -6.86 8.24
CA TYR A 962 -31.24 -7.49 7.54
C TYR A 962 -31.53 -7.72 6.06
N ILE A 963 -32.79 -8.04 5.73
CA ILE A 963 -33.19 -8.44 4.38
C ILE A 963 -34.45 -7.68 3.96
N THR A 964 -34.54 -7.39 2.66
CA THR A 964 -35.77 -6.94 2.04
C THR A 964 -36.63 -8.14 1.66
N THR A 965 -37.87 -8.19 2.15
CA THR A 965 -38.76 -9.33 1.99
C THR A 965 -39.90 -9.04 1.02
N LYS A 966 -40.25 -10.04 0.18
CA LYS A 966 -41.48 -10.00 -0.62
C LYS A 966 -42.65 -10.58 0.20
N ARG A 967 -43.88 -10.28 -0.22
CA ARG A 967 -45.09 -10.84 0.40
C ARG A 967 -45.05 -12.37 0.34
N LEU A 968 -45.08 -13.02 1.50
CA LEU A 968 -45.13 -14.48 1.59
C LEU A 968 -46.52 -14.97 2.03
N PRO A 969 -47.16 -15.87 1.26
CA PRO A 969 -48.45 -16.41 1.62
C PRO A 969 -48.34 -17.32 2.86
N TYR A 970 -49.36 -17.31 3.71
CA TYR A 970 -49.49 -18.14 4.92
C TYR A 970 -48.39 -17.94 5.99
N PHE A 971 -47.53 -16.94 5.86
CA PHE A 971 -46.38 -16.74 6.75
C PHE A 971 -46.71 -16.70 8.26
N PRO A 972 -47.77 -16.01 8.75
CA PRO A 972 -48.15 -16.05 10.16
C PRO A 972 -48.55 -17.45 10.65
N ILE A 973 -49.26 -18.20 9.81
CA ILE A 973 -49.72 -19.55 10.13
C ILE A 973 -48.55 -20.53 10.20
N ILE A 974 -47.59 -20.40 9.29
CA ILE A 974 -46.40 -21.25 9.27
C ILE A 974 -45.62 -21.07 10.56
N ASN A 975 -45.37 -19.82 10.97
CA ASN A 975 -44.67 -19.52 12.22
C ASN A 975 -45.49 -19.91 13.46
N PHE A 976 -46.82 -19.76 13.43
CA PHE A 976 -47.72 -20.21 14.48
C PHE A 976 -47.69 -21.74 14.65
N LEU A 977 -47.82 -22.50 13.54
CA LEU A 977 -47.73 -23.96 13.57
C LEU A 977 -46.34 -24.44 14.00
N PHE A 978 -45.29 -23.72 13.60
CA PHE A 978 -43.92 -24.00 14.01
C PHE A 978 -43.74 -23.89 15.53
N ILE A 979 -44.19 -22.79 16.16
CA ILE A 979 -44.01 -22.60 17.60
C ILE A 979 -44.79 -23.66 18.39
N ILE A 980 -46.06 -23.91 18.07
CA ILE A 980 -46.86 -24.93 18.77
C ILE A 980 -46.34 -26.36 18.56
N ALA A 981 -45.59 -26.63 17.48
CA ALA A 981 -44.93 -27.91 17.26
C ALA A 981 -43.71 -28.12 18.19
N GLN A 982 -43.13 -27.03 18.72
CA GLN A 982 -42.01 -27.12 19.67
C GLN A 982 -42.46 -27.13 21.14
N LEU A 983 -43.60 -26.51 21.48
CA LEU A 983 -44.09 -26.42 22.88
C LEU A 983 -44.17 -27.77 23.62
N PRO A 984 -44.63 -28.88 23.01
CA PRO A 984 -44.69 -30.18 23.70
C PRO A 984 -43.32 -30.75 24.10
N LYS A 985 -42.23 -30.23 23.52
CA LYS A 985 -40.85 -30.63 23.85
C LYS A 985 -40.27 -29.84 25.02
N LEU A 986 -40.97 -28.81 25.49
CA LEU A 986 -40.49 -27.88 26.51
C LEU A 986 -41.27 -28.02 27.82
N GLN A 987 -40.61 -27.68 28.92
CA GLN A 987 -41.18 -27.63 30.26
C GLN A 987 -40.63 -26.41 31.01
N TYR A 988 -41.41 -25.90 31.95
CA TYR A 988 -40.97 -24.80 32.80
C TYR A 988 -40.30 -25.34 34.07
N SER A 989 -39.17 -24.72 34.44
CA SER A 989 -38.43 -24.95 35.68
C SER A 989 -38.30 -23.63 36.43
N LYS A 990 -38.68 -23.60 37.72
CA LYS A 990 -38.58 -22.39 38.57
C LYS A 990 -37.19 -21.75 38.60
N ASN A 991 -36.14 -22.58 38.53
CA ASN A 991 -34.76 -22.12 38.67
C ASN A 991 -34.09 -21.80 37.32
N GLN A 992 -34.60 -22.33 36.21
CA GLN A 992 -33.94 -22.28 34.90
C GLN A 992 -34.82 -21.67 33.78
N GLY A 993 -36.08 -21.34 34.08
CA GLY A 993 -37.06 -20.93 33.07
C GLY A 993 -37.49 -22.11 32.20
N MET A 994 -37.77 -21.83 30.93
CA MET A 994 -38.18 -22.84 29.94
C MET A 994 -37.01 -23.69 29.49
N THR A 995 -37.10 -25.01 29.67
CA THR A 995 -36.07 -26.00 29.32
C THR A 995 -36.65 -27.16 28.51
N CYS A 996 -35.79 -27.94 27.87
CA CYS A 996 -36.21 -29.17 27.20
C CYS A 996 -36.71 -30.23 28.17
N ARG A 997 -37.77 -30.95 27.79
CA ARG A 997 -38.27 -32.13 28.52
C ARG A 997 -37.31 -33.31 28.43
N LYS A 998 -36.69 -33.52 27.26
CA LYS A 998 -35.72 -34.59 27.04
C LYS A 998 -34.40 -33.98 26.60
N ALA A 999 -33.30 -34.41 27.21
CA ALA A 999 -31.95 -33.95 26.84
C ALA A 999 -31.56 -34.30 25.39
N ALA A 1000 -32.27 -35.22 24.74
CA ALA A 1000 -32.05 -35.59 23.34
C ALA A 1000 -32.79 -34.68 22.34
N ASP A 1001 -33.74 -33.85 22.80
CA ASP A 1001 -34.44 -32.90 21.94
C ASP A 1001 -33.54 -31.66 21.73
N PRO A 1002 -33.19 -31.29 20.48
CA PRO A 1002 -32.25 -30.21 20.21
C PRO A 1002 -32.97 -28.85 20.20
N VAL A 1003 -33.60 -28.46 21.31
CA VAL A 1003 -34.33 -27.18 21.40
C VAL A 1003 -33.79 -26.36 22.57
N ASP A 1004 -33.21 -25.21 22.28
CA ASP A 1004 -32.88 -24.22 23.29
C ASP A 1004 -33.86 -23.04 23.23
N TRP A 1005 -34.44 -22.67 24.38
CA TRP A 1005 -35.55 -21.72 24.43
C TRP A 1005 -35.15 -20.30 24.01
N PRO A 1006 -34.12 -19.65 24.59
CA PRO A 1006 -33.76 -18.30 24.20
C PRO A 1006 -33.35 -18.16 22.72
N PRO A 1007 -32.52 -19.05 22.13
CA PRO A 1007 -32.25 -19.03 20.69
C PRO A 1007 -33.51 -19.22 19.83
N LEU A 1008 -34.43 -20.12 20.21
CA LEU A 1008 -35.68 -20.31 19.48
C LEU A 1008 -36.52 -19.02 19.45
N VAL A 1009 -36.71 -18.39 20.61
CA VAL A 1009 -37.49 -17.15 20.75
C VAL A 1009 -36.84 -16.03 19.94
N LEU A 1010 -35.56 -15.73 20.19
CA LEU A 1010 -34.87 -14.61 19.54
C LEU A 1010 -34.73 -14.79 18.02
N GLY A 1011 -34.56 -16.03 17.55
CA GLY A 1011 -34.57 -16.35 16.13
C GLY A 1011 -35.93 -16.05 15.48
N LEU A 1012 -37.03 -16.45 16.14
CA LEU A 1012 -38.38 -16.21 15.64
C LEU A 1012 -38.75 -14.72 15.66
N LEU A 1013 -38.39 -14.00 16.73
CA LEU A 1013 -38.53 -12.54 16.82
C LEU A 1013 -37.80 -11.85 15.69
N THR A 1014 -36.55 -12.25 15.45
CA THR A 1014 -35.72 -11.69 14.37
C THR A 1014 -36.37 -11.92 13.02
N LEU A 1015 -36.84 -13.13 12.75
CA LEU A 1015 -37.52 -13.47 11.50
C LEU A 1015 -38.80 -12.63 11.30
N LEU A 1016 -39.68 -12.56 12.31
CA LEU A 1016 -40.93 -11.79 12.24
C LEU A 1016 -40.67 -10.31 11.97
N LYS A 1017 -39.61 -9.74 12.57
CA LYS A 1017 -39.22 -8.33 12.37
C LYS A 1017 -38.82 -8.01 10.92
N GLN A 1018 -38.36 -8.99 10.13
CA GLN A 1018 -37.97 -8.77 8.73
C GLN A 1018 -39.17 -8.58 7.78
N PHE A 1019 -40.38 -8.83 8.26
CA PHE A 1019 -41.61 -8.72 7.50
C PHE A 1019 -42.46 -7.54 8.00
N HIS A 1020 -43.45 -7.15 7.20
CA HIS A 1020 -44.39 -6.10 7.57
C HIS A 1020 -45.09 -6.40 8.91
N SER A 1021 -45.23 -5.39 9.78
CA SER A 1021 -45.79 -5.49 11.15
C SER A 1021 -47.11 -6.27 11.26
N ARG A 1022 -48.03 -6.08 10.31
CA ARG A 1022 -49.28 -6.85 10.16
C ARG A 1022 -49.12 -8.38 10.27
N TYR A 1023 -48.02 -8.96 9.76
CA TYR A 1023 -47.80 -10.40 9.89
C TYR A 1023 -47.55 -10.81 11.34
N THR A 1024 -46.80 -9.99 12.07
CA THR A 1024 -46.53 -10.18 13.49
C THR A 1024 -47.80 -10.02 14.31
N GLU A 1025 -48.63 -9.01 14.02
CA GLU A 1025 -49.96 -8.85 14.66
C GLU A 1025 -50.85 -10.08 14.44
N GLN A 1026 -50.92 -10.60 13.20
CA GLN A 1026 -51.68 -11.82 12.90
C GLN A 1026 -51.13 -13.04 13.62
N PHE A 1027 -49.80 -13.18 13.70
CA PHE A 1027 -49.15 -14.28 14.42
C PHE A 1027 -49.45 -14.23 15.93
N LEU A 1028 -49.36 -13.05 16.56
CA LEU A 1028 -49.69 -12.87 17.98
C LEU A 1028 -51.17 -13.15 18.25
N ALA A 1029 -52.06 -12.75 17.34
CA ALA A 1029 -53.49 -13.05 17.45
C ALA A 1029 -53.77 -14.57 17.37
N LEU A 1030 -53.05 -15.32 16.53
CA LEU A 1030 -53.14 -16.78 16.45
C LEU A 1030 -52.66 -17.46 17.74
N ILE A 1031 -51.56 -16.98 18.34
CA ILE A 1031 -51.10 -17.46 19.65
C ILE A 1031 -52.16 -17.19 20.73
N GLY A 1032 -52.73 -15.98 20.75
CA GLY A 1032 -53.81 -15.64 21.69
C GLY A 1032 -55.06 -16.50 21.51
N GLN A 1033 -55.43 -16.84 20.26
CA GLN A 1033 -56.49 -17.78 19.97
C GLN A 1033 -56.17 -19.20 20.47
N PHE A 1034 -54.94 -19.67 20.30
CA PHE A 1034 -54.50 -20.97 20.82
C PHE A 1034 -54.67 -21.04 22.33
N ILE A 1035 -54.17 -20.05 23.07
CA ILE A 1035 -54.26 -19.98 24.53
C ILE A 1035 -55.73 -20.00 24.98
N ARG A 1036 -56.55 -19.10 24.43
CA ARG A 1036 -57.98 -19.03 24.79
C ARG A 1036 -58.72 -20.33 24.46
N SER A 1037 -58.45 -20.94 23.31
CA SER A 1037 -59.18 -22.13 22.86
C SER A 1037 -58.79 -23.41 23.60
N VAL A 1038 -57.54 -23.53 24.05
CA VAL A 1038 -57.10 -24.68 24.87
C VAL A 1038 -57.55 -24.49 26.32
N MET A 1039 -57.49 -23.27 26.86
CA MET A 1039 -57.96 -22.99 28.23
C MET A 1039 -59.47 -23.23 28.40
N GLU A 1040 -60.30 -22.88 27.41
CA GLU A 1040 -61.75 -23.15 27.40
C GLU A 1040 -62.07 -24.66 27.49
N GLN A 1041 -61.19 -25.51 26.95
CA GLN A 1041 -61.37 -26.98 27.04
C GLN A 1041 -61.06 -27.51 28.44
N CYS A 1042 -60.15 -26.86 29.17
CA CYS A 1042 -59.74 -27.27 30.51
C CYS A 1042 -60.72 -26.85 31.60
N THR A 1043 -61.55 -25.82 31.36
CA THR A 1043 -62.56 -25.31 32.31
C THR A 1043 -63.68 -26.32 32.63
N SER A 1044 -63.73 -27.44 31.90
CA SER A 1044 -64.66 -28.57 32.13
C SER A 1044 -64.22 -29.52 33.26
N GLN A 1045 -63.00 -29.38 33.81
CA GLN A 1045 -62.42 -30.28 34.81
C GLN A 1045 -62.44 -29.64 36.22
N LYS A 1046 -62.68 -30.44 37.27
CA LYS A 1046 -62.90 -29.99 38.66
C LYS A 1046 -61.69 -29.32 39.34
N ILE A 1047 -60.51 -29.32 38.73
CA ILE A 1047 -59.32 -28.57 39.14
C ILE A 1047 -58.60 -28.14 37.83
N PRO A 1048 -58.54 -26.83 37.49
CA PRO A 1048 -57.92 -26.38 36.25
C PRO A 1048 -56.39 -26.32 36.41
N ASP A 1049 -55.70 -27.44 36.16
CA ASP A 1049 -54.26 -27.38 35.91
C ASP A 1049 -54.01 -26.85 34.50
N MET A 1050 -53.23 -25.78 34.41
CA MET A 1050 -52.94 -25.13 33.14
C MET A 1050 -52.00 -26.00 32.29
N PRO A 1051 -52.37 -26.38 31.04
CA PRO A 1051 -51.55 -27.28 30.25
C PRO A 1051 -50.16 -26.70 29.96
N SER A 1052 -49.14 -27.55 30.00
CA SER A 1052 -47.74 -27.20 29.73
C SER A 1052 -47.52 -26.40 28.45
N ASP A 1053 -48.32 -26.68 27.42
CA ASP A 1053 -48.19 -26.07 26.11
C ASP A 1053 -48.78 -24.64 26.13
N VAL A 1054 -49.82 -24.40 26.94
CA VAL A 1054 -50.37 -23.06 27.17
C VAL A 1054 -49.40 -22.24 28.03
N VAL A 1055 -48.78 -22.85 29.04
CA VAL A 1055 -47.69 -22.22 29.81
C VAL A 1055 -46.56 -21.78 28.89
N GLY A 1056 -46.09 -22.65 27.99
CA GLY A 1056 -45.05 -22.30 27.03
C GLY A 1056 -45.46 -21.20 26.05
N ALA A 1057 -46.73 -21.15 25.62
CA ALA A 1057 -47.25 -20.08 24.77
C ALA A 1057 -47.33 -18.72 25.51
N LEU A 1058 -47.70 -18.72 26.80
CA LEU A 1058 -47.68 -17.51 27.62
C LEU A 1058 -46.25 -17.02 27.89
N MET A 1059 -45.33 -17.93 28.20
CA MET A 1059 -43.90 -17.62 28.33
C MET A 1059 -43.36 -16.99 27.03
N PHE A 1060 -43.75 -17.50 25.86
CA PHE A 1060 -43.36 -16.89 24.58
C PHE A 1060 -43.86 -15.45 24.45
N LEU A 1061 -45.12 -15.17 24.79
CA LEU A 1061 -45.68 -13.81 24.72
C LEU A 1061 -44.99 -12.86 25.70
N GLU A 1062 -44.67 -13.33 26.89
CA GLU A 1062 -43.94 -12.55 27.89
C GLU A 1062 -42.51 -12.25 27.44
N ASP A 1063 -41.78 -13.25 26.95
CA ASP A 1063 -40.43 -13.06 26.40
C ASP A 1063 -40.44 -12.20 25.15
N TYR A 1064 -41.48 -12.30 24.30
CA TYR A 1064 -41.68 -11.43 23.15
C TYR A 1064 -41.76 -9.96 23.60
N VAL A 1065 -42.61 -9.65 24.60
CA VAL A 1065 -42.75 -8.29 25.17
C VAL A 1065 -41.43 -7.83 25.80
N LYS A 1066 -40.77 -8.70 26.58
CA LYS A 1066 -39.49 -8.42 27.25
C LYS A 1066 -38.39 -8.06 26.24
N TYR A 1067 -38.14 -8.90 25.24
CA TYR A 1067 -37.04 -8.71 24.28
C TYR A 1067 -37.31 -7.58 23.27
N THR A 1068 -38.57 -7.34 22.90
CA THR A 1068 -38.93 -6.23 22.01
C THR A 1068 -39.04 -4.88 22.72
N LYS A 1069 -39.02 -4.87 24.07
CA LYS A 1069 -39.27 -3.69 24.91
C LYS A 1069 -40.60 -3.00 24.60
N LEU A 1070 -41.59 -3.75 24.12
CA LEU A 1070 -42.94 -3.26 23.85
C LEU A 1070 -43.77 -3.24 25.14
N SER A 1071 -44.90 -2.54 25.12
CA SER A 1071 -45.83 -2.56 26.24
C SER A 1071 -46.53 -3.92 26.37
N ARG A 1072 -46.76 -4.36 27.61
CA ARG A 1072 -47.58 -5.55 27.93
C ARG A 1072 -48.97 -5.53 27.26
N LYS A 1073 -49.49 -4.33 26.98
CA LYS A 1073 -50.75 -4.12 26.24
C LYS A 1073 -50.80 -4.86 24.89
N VAL A 1074 -49.65 -5.08 24.24
CA VAL A 1074 -49.56 -5.82 22.98
C VAL A 1074 -49.95 -7.29 23.15
N ALA A 1075 -49.58 -7.92 24.27
CA ALA A 1075 -50.00 -9.29 24.59
C ALA A 1075 -51.45 -9.34 25.11
N GLU A 1076 -51.83 -8.37 25.96
CA GLU A 1076 -53.17 -8.26 26.55
C GLU A 1076 -54.27 -8.00 25.50
N ALA A 1077 -53.91 -7.43 24.35
CA ALA A 1077 -54.84 -7.27 23.23
C ALA A 1077 -55.35 -8.61 22.65
N HIS A 1078 -54.64 -9.71 22.92
CA HIS A 1078 -54.95 -11.04 22.36
C HIS A 1078 -55.26 -12.10 23.42
N VAL A 1079 -54.86 -11.89 24.67
CA VAL A 1079 -55.07 -12.79 25.81
C VAL A 1079 -55.64 -12.00 27.01
N PRO A 1080 -56.70 -12.48 27.68
CA PRO A 1080 -57.23 -11.82 28.88
C PRO A 1080 -56.17 -11.62 29.96
N SER A 1081 -56.13 -10.43 30.58
CA SER A 1081 -55.13 -10.09 31.60
C SER A 1081 -55.11 -11.07 32.77
N PHE A 1082 -56.27 -11.58 33.20
CA PHE A 1082 -56.35 -12.56 34.30
C PHE A 1082 -55.56 -13.84 34.01
N ILE A 1083 -55.63 -14.40 32.79
CA ILE A 1083 -54.87 -15.60 32.40
C ILE A 1083 -53.37 -15.32 32.44
N PHE A 1084 -53.00 -14.10 32.03
CA PHE A 1084 -51.62 -13.65 31.99
C PHE A 1084 -51.04 -13.36 33.40
N ASP A 1085 -51.87 -12.99 34.38
CA ASP A 1085 -51.45 -12.80 35.78
C ASP A 1085 -51.46 -14.13 36.57
N GLU A 1086 -52.44 -14.98 36.31
CA GLU A 1086 -52.65 -16.24 37.04
C GLU A 1086 -51.55 -17.26 36.73
N PHE A 1087 -51.03 -17.32 35.49
CA PHE A 1087 -49.99 -18.30 35.15
C PHE A 1087 -48.69 -18.08 35.93
N ARG A 1088 -48.32 -16.83 36.27
CA ARG A 1088 -47.15 -16.53 37.11
C ARG A 1088 -47.35 -16.87 38.59
N THR A 1089 -48.61 -16.99 39.02
CA THR A 1089 -48.98 -17.39 40.38
C THR A 1089 -48.99 -18.92 40.53
N ILE A 1090 -49.30 -19.63 39.43
CA ILE A 1090 -49.29 -21.11 39.34
C ILE A 1090 -47.86 -21.65 39.17
N LEU A 1091 -47.00 -20.91 38.46
CA LEU A 1091 -45.58 -21.25 38.22
C LEU A 1091 -44.66 -20.99 39.40
#